data_AF-A0A966PZK3-F1
#
_entry.id   AF-A0A966PZK3-F1
#
_cell.length_a   1.000
_cell.length_b   1.000
_cell.length_c   1.000
_cell.angle_alpha   90.00
_cell.angle_beta   90.00
_cell.angle_gamma   90.00
#
_symmetry.space_group_name_H-M   'P 1'
#
loop_
_entity.id
_entity.type
_entity.pdbx_description
1 polymer ?
#
loop_
_entity_poly.entity_id
_entity_poly.type
_entity_poly.pdbx_seq_one_letter_code
_entity_poly.pdbx_strand_id
1 'polypeptide(L)'
;MNSHQWQSTLVRAGVAGVAAFAGFTAAAYLIGGTIAGPVGAIVAGIIVSQFMGGKEYGPGEYPDPYSYLNIIAKEDGTGNIIQGIEPEGVVAIAREYYHDDIYGNKGSDNLIGKSGTNTIVGYEGNDHIEGRGDVDLLIGGQGDDEVFGGNGNDQIYGSEGNDNLYGGNGDDVIIGGTAASIGGSGSLEDGNDFIQGGNGDDQIMGEAGDDTIQGNAGNDTILGGTGNDRIEGGVGDDSILGEDGDDMILAGFGNDVIDGGVGIDYIKGNEGNDNIRGGDGGDEIFGNSGVDIIYGDEGNDIINTGSENDLAFGGLGNDIIYGAEGDDTLSGEFGNDYIIGAEGNDIIDGGAADDILFGGIGNDIITSGEGNDTIIYRIGDGEDIINDTNISGNDVLRLSEINSKLSNNTTNKLVLTKSGTNLIIQFKDESGSINANDKITINNQFGGSGANGTGSEILKKIEFADGKAIDLTNITINIDNSISYTTSIYSNIDTSIQEELALGYNDQMQYQDEQNNPSSTYNANNYNSSGEQEEVTSEKYNEVEWRSMKKKRNAFGGHYTVWYKYYEQNLSGTNGNDRIVGHWWSENIYGGDGDDQLHGGDGNDNLYGGEGNDILHGGTGADNLYGESGEDIIYGGSNDDFITGGDGNDQIFGNSGNDNINGDGDLTYQNINARKWKFKFGARNKQVFIENTIDSVGDDYIEGGDGDDKITDLSGHNIIISGNGNDIVNTGQGEDYIEGNDGSDKISAGGGNDLIYGGSGNDIINGDDGNDTIYGQEGFDIIKAGEGDDYISGGANDDLINGDDGSDTIYGDTGIDQISGGDGNDFIFGGSGADILKGDSGDDQIKGGDGDDLIEGGADNDLLYGQSGSDKIYGDAGNDYIDGGIEGDVLEGNDGNDTIIGGQGNDILVDGAGSDILDGGSDSDIIILTTEIDGNGNTISSTSVDTVKNFNKNEDKIILKVSYKAPISFADIQNNMMQNAN
;
A
#
# COMPACT_ATOMS: atom_id res chain seq x y z
N MET A 1 63.13 -7.66 10.30
CA MET A 1 63.95 -8.71 10.95
C MET A 1 63.30 -9.05 12.27
N ASN A 2 62.97 -10.32 12.49
CA ASN A 2 62.63 -10.99 13.76
C ASN A 2 62.05 -10.15 14.91
N SER A 3 60.80 -10.42 15.29
CA SER A 3 60.42 -11.03 16.59
C SER A 3 58.95 -10.77 16.93
N HIS A 4 58.22 -11.83 17.31
CA HIS A 4 57.35 -11.98 18.50
C HIS A 4 56.91 -10.67 19.21
N GLN A 5 55.66 -10.42 19.67
CA GLN A 5 54.54 -11.29 20.04
C GLN A 5 53.39 -10.40 20.64
N TRP A 6 52.13 -10.89 20.62
CA TRP A 6 50.95 -10.51 21.46
C TRP A 6 50.29 -9.12 21.23
N GLN A 7 48.96 -8.90 21.15
CA GLN A 7 47.72 -9.62 21.50
C GLN A 7 46.54 -9.34 20.51
N SER A 8 45.50 -10.18 20.62
CA SER A 8 44.14 -10.27 20.03
C SER A 8 43.34 -8.94 19.98
N THR A 9 42.34 -8.72 19.11
CA THR A 9 41.07 -9.47 18.88
C THR A 9 40.38 -8.95 17.61
N LEU A 10 39.90 -9.82 16.71
CA LEU A 10 38.65 -9.70 15.91
C LEU A 10 38.54 -10.94 15.00
N VAL A 11 37.48 -11.74 15.14
CA VAL A 11 37.13 -12.80 14.19
C VAL A 11 36.00 -12.26 13.34
N ARG A 12 36.25 -12.08 12.03
CA ARG A 12 35.22 -11.90 11.00
C ARG A 12 35.56 -12.83 9.83
N ALA A 13 34.49 -13.42 9.31
CA ALA A 13 34.41 -14.49 8.34
C ALA A 13 35.02 -14.16 6.96
N GLY A 14 35.30 -15.21 6.18
CA GLY A 14 35.57 -15.08 4.75
C GLY A 14 36.44 -16.19 4.11
N VAL A 15 35.76 -17.21 3.57
CA VAL A 15 35.98 -17.85 2.25
C VAL A 15 37.23 -18.76 1.98
N ALA A 16 36.88 -19.93 1.41
CA ALA A 16 37.60 -20.85 0.49
C ALA A 16 38.47 -22.01 1.01
N GLY A 17 38.18 -23.22 0.49
CA GLY A 17 39.25 -24.18 0.14
C GLY A 17 38.97 -25.70 0.16
N VAL A 18 38.17 -26.21 -0.79
CA VAL A 18 38.51 -27.29 -1.77
C VAL A 18 39.26 -28.58 -1.30
N ALA A 19 38.66 -29.76 -1.62
CA ALA A 19 39.29 -30.89 -2.36
C ALA A 19 38.23 -32.01 -2.63
N ALA A 20 37.75 -32.24 -3.88
CA ALA A 20 38.36 -32.98 -5.02
C ALA A 20 38.02 -34.50 -5.02
N PHE A 21 37.67 -35.25 -6.09
CA PHE A 21 37.79 -35.08 -7.56
C PHE A 21 37.06 -36.23 -8.34
N ALA A 22 36.34 -35.88 -9.43
CA ALA A 22 36.35 -36.40 -10.83
C ALA A 22 35.87 -37.79 -11.34
N GLY A 23 35.10 -37.71 -12.47
CA GLY A 23 35.19 -38.53 -13.71
C GLY A 23 33.94 -39.37 -14.02
N PHE A 24 33.27 -39.35 -15.19
CA PHE A 24 33.75 -39.27 -16.58
C PHE A 24 32.63 -38.92 -17.58
N THR A 25 33.04 -38.35 -18.72
CA THR A 25 32.30 -37.90 -19.92
C THR A 25 31.93 -39.01 -20.93
N ALA A 26 31.02 -38.64 -21.83
CA ALA A 26 30.42 -39.33 -22.99
C ALA A 26 31.29 -40.23 -23.88
N ALA A 27 30.65 -41.23 -24.51
CA ALA A 27 31.02 -41.76 -25.84
C ALA A 27 29.83 -42.49 -26.53
N ALA A 28 29.50 -42.06 -27.75
CA ALA A 28 28.65 -42.76 -28.70
C ALA A 28 29.51 -43.56 -29.71
N TYR A 29 29.16 -44.83 -30.01
CA TYR A 29 29.04 -45.41 -31.38
C TYR A 29 28.74 -46.94 -31.38
N LEU A 30 27.59 -47.29 -31.99
CA LEU A 30 27.31 -48.36 -32.98
C LEU A 30 27.56 -49.86 -32.72
N ILE A 31 26.48 -50.64 -32.91
CA ILE A 31 26.19 -51.81 -33.81
C ILE A 31 24.99 -52.52 -33.15
N GLY A 32 23.81 -52.78 -33.72
CA GLY A 32 23.34 -52.92 -35.10
C GLY A 32 22.35 -54.10 -35.08
N GLY A 33 21.06 -53.85 -35.32
CA GLY A 33 20.04 -54.92 -35.33
C GLY A 33 18.62 -54.41 -35.58
N THR A 34 18.26 -54.25 -36.85
CA THR A 34 16.90 -54.03 -37.36
C THR A 34 15.91 -55.13 -36.94
N ILE A 35 14.80 -54.74 -36.30
CA ILE A 35 13.48 -55.35 -36.51
C ILE A 35 12.45 -54.22 -36.57
N ALA A 36 11.71 -54.18 -37.68
CA ALA A 36 10.59 -53.29 -37.92
C ALA A 36 9.29 -53.87 -37.30
N GLY A 37 8.49 -53.05 -36.63
CA GLY A 37 7.14 -53.37 -36.14
C GLY A 37 6.69 -52.44 -35.02
N PRO A 38 5.40 -52.05 -34.95
CA PRO A 38 4.95 -50.88 -34.20
C PRO A 38 4.81 -51.21 -32.71
N VAL A 39 5.71 -50.69 -31.90
CA VAL A 39 5.52 -50.56 -30.45
C VAL A 39 6.13 -49.21 -30.07
N GLY A 40 5.46 -48.14 -30.50
CA GLY A 40 5.69 -46.80 -29.99
C GLY A 40 4.78 -46.62 -28.78
N ALA A 41 5.25 -47.04 -27.62
CA ALA A 41 4.63 -46.72 -26.35
C ALA A 41 5.71 -46.81 -25.28
N ILE A 42 5.73 -45.79 -24.41
CA ILE A 42 6.47 -45.72 -23.15
C ILE A 42 7.95 -45.40 -23.31
N VAL A 43 8.26 -44.10 -23.46
CA VAL A 43 9.10 -43.34 -22.50
C VAL A 43 8.66 -41.88 -22.62
N ALA A 44 7.68 -41.46 -21.82
CA ALA A 44 7.41 -40.05 -21.54
C ALA A 44 7.85 -39.82 -20.09
N GLY A 45 8.93 -39.08 -19.90
CA GLY A 45 9.28 -38.53 -18.60
C GLY A 45 8.43 -37.29 -18.39
N ILE A 46 7.32 -37.44 -17.68
CA ILE A 46 6.59 -36.35 -17.02
C ILE A 46 6.90 -36.55 -15.53
N ILE A 47 7.41 -35.51 -14.88
CA ILE A 47 7.50 -35.48 -13.42
C ILE A 47 6.16 -34.94 -12.95
N VAL A 48 5.32 -35.83 -12.42
CA VAL A 48 4.22 -35.46 -11.52
C VAL A 48 4.79 -35.70 -10.13
N SER A 49 5.07 -34.64 -9.37
CA SER A 49 5.36 -34.78 -7.95
C SER A 49 4.02 -34.90 -7.22
N GLN A 50 3.76 -36.07 -6.64
CA GLN A 50 2.70 -36.23 -5.65
C GLN A 50 3.13 -35.51 -4.38
N PHE A 51 2.38 -34.50 -3.96
CA PHE A 51 2.13 -34.30 -2.54
C PHE A 51 0.91 -35.13 -2.18
N MET A 52 1.17 -36.39 -1.81
CA MET A 52 0.22 -37.21 -1.05
C MET A 52 1.03 -37.99 -0.02
N GLY A 53 0.64 -37.82 1.24
CA GLY A 53 1.19 -38.51 2.40
C GLY A 53 1.21 -40.03 2.23
N GLY A 54 2.19 -40.66 2.88
CA GLY A 54 2.51 -42.07 2.72
C GLY A 54 1.37 -43.03 3.08
N LYS A 55 0.85 -43.74 2.06
CA LYS A 55 0.26 -45.08 2.20
C LYS A 55 1.05 -46.07 1.33
N GLU A 56 1.63 -47.10 1.94
CA GLU A 56 2.12 -48.26 1.20
C GLU A 56 0.94 -49.09 0.69
N TYR A 57 0.64 -48.98 -0.60
CA TYR A 57 -0.30 -49.88 -1.26
C TYR A 57 0.38 -51.22 -1.59
N GLY A 58 -0.22 -52.32 -1.12
CA GLY A 58 0.18 -53.68 -1.47
C GLY A 58 0.00 -53.98 -2.98
N PRO A 59 0.67 -55.00 -3.52
CA PRO A 59 0.74 -55.23 -4.96
C PRO A 59 -0.60 -55.75 -5.51
N GLY A 60 -1.44 -54.87 -6.06
CA GLY A 60 -2.64 -55.27 -6.79
C GLY A 60 -3.74 -54.23 -7.03
N GLU A 61 -3.74 -53.08 -6.35
CA GLU A 61 -4.79 -52.05 -6.48
C GLU A 61 -4.15 -50.66 -6.58
N TYR A 62 -3.88 -50.22 -7.81
CA TYR A 62 -3.61 -48.81 -8.10
C TYR A 62 -4.92 -48.19 -8.58
N PRO A 63 -5.41 -47.09 -7.97
CA PRO A 63 -6.10 -46.07 -8.75
C PRO A 63 -5.09 -45.57 -9.79
N ASP A 64 -5.49 -45.54 -11.05
CA ASP A 64 -4.64 -45.07 -12.13
C ASP A 64 -4.27 -43.60 -11.87
N PRO A 65 -3.00 -43.18 -11.87
CA PRO A 65 -2.59 -41.77 -11.69
C PRO A 65 -3.06 -40.82 -12.82
N TYR A 66 -3.98 -41.30 -13.67
CA TYR A 66 -4.71 -40.57 -14.70
C TYR A 66 -6.16 -40.23 -14.26
N SER A 67 -6.51 -40.37 -12.98
CA SER A 67 -7.92 -40.21 -12.52
C SER A 67 -8.44 -38.78 -12.58
N TYR A 68 -7.57 -37.76 -12.57
CA TYR A 68 -7.95 -36.34 -12.54
C TYR A 68 -7.62 -35.60 -13.84
N LEU A 69 -6.85 -36.22 -14.74
CA LEU A 69 -6.32 -35.61 -15.95
C LEU A 69 -6.49 -36.53 -17.17
N ASN A 70 -7.16 -36.04 -18.20
CA ASN A 70 -7.27 -36.68 -19.51
C ASN A 70 -6.23 -36.10 -20.47
N ILE A 71 -5.27 -36.91 -20.92
CA ILE A 71 -4.19 -36.49 -21.83
C ILE A 71 -4.37 -37.11 -23.22
N ILE A 72 -4.54 -36.27 -24.25
CA ILE A 72 -4.79 -36.68 -25.63
C ILE A 72 -3.70 -36.08 -26.54
N ALA A 73 -2.93 -36.92 -27.25
CA ALA A 73 -1.99 -36.40 -28.26
C ALA A 73 -2.74 -35.81 -29.46
N LYS A 74 -2.35 -34.60 -29.91
CA LYS A 74 -2.92 -33.94 -31.08
C LYS A 74 -2.67 -34.76 -32.35
N GLU A 75 -3.66 -34.85 -33.25
CA GLU A 75 -3.58 -35.70 -34.47
C GLU A 75 -2.45 -35.25 -35.44
N ASP A 76 -2.04 -34.00 -35.36
CA ASP A 76 -0.96 -33.41 -36.18
C ASP A 76 0.45 -33.62 -35.57
N GLY A 77 0.53 -34.15 -34.36
CA GLY A 77 1.78 -34.41 -33.64
C GLY A 77 2.46 -33.17 -33.05
N THR A 78 1.75 -32.04 -32.92
CA THR A 78 2.30 -30.76 -32.43
C THR A 78 2.37 -30.66 -30.90
N GLY A 79 1.62 -31.50 -30.18
CA GLY A 79 1.58 -31.53 -28.72
C GLY A 79 0.47 -32.43 -28.17
N ASN A 80 0.03 -32.16 -26.94
CA ASN A 80 -1.04 -32.83 -26.22
C ASN A 80 -2.16 -31.85 -25.87
N ILE A 81 -3.36 -32.38 -25.62
CA ILE A 81 -4.44 -31.74 -24.88
C ILE A 81 -4.43 -32.36 -23.49
N ILE A 82 -4.36 -31.53 -22.45
CA ILE A 82 -4.39 -31.91 -21.03
C ILE A 82 -5.68 -31.32 -20.45
N GLN A 83 -6.56 -32.16 -19.89
CA GLN A 83 -7.88 -31.72 -19.43
C GLN A 83 -8.22 -32.25 -18.03
N GLY A 84 -8.58 -31.35 -17.10
CA GLY A 84 -9.17 -31.72 -15.80
C GLY A 84 -10.52 -32.43 -15.95
N ILE A 85 -10.78 -33.48 -15.17
CA ILE A 85 -12.01 -34.31 -15.31
C ILE A 85 -12.84 -34.48 -14.03
N GLU A 86 -12.35 -33.99 -12.91
CA GLU A 86 -13.03 -34.01 -11.59
C GLU A 86 -13.24 -32.54 -11.13
N PRO A 87 -14.16 -32.27 -10.19
CA PRO A 87 -14.53 -30.90 -9.78
C PRO A 87 -13.59 -30.28 -8.71
N GLU A 88 -12.50 -30.96 -8.35
CA GLU A 88 -11.48 -30.46 -7.41
C GLU A 88 -10.30 -29.89 -8.22
N GLY A 89 -9.60 -28.90 -7.66
CA GLY A 89 -8.46 -28.23 -8.30
C GLY A 89 -7.37 -29.18 -8.81
N VAL A 90 -6.78 -28.86 -9.96
CA VAL A 90 -5.83 -29.70 -10.70
C VAL A 90 -4.51 -28.95 -10.93
N VAL A 91 -3.40 -29.65 -10.70
CA VAL A 91 -2.06 -29.20 -11.11
C VAL A 91 -1.70 -29.82 -12.47
N ALA A 92 -1.51 -29.00 -13.49
CA ALA A 92 -1.15 -29.44 -14.85
C ALA A 92 0.09 -28.72 -15.36
N ILE A 93 1.04 -29.47 -15.96
CA ILE A 93 2.30 -28.90 -16.47
C ILE A 93 2.57 -29.34 -17.92
N ALA A 94 2.77 -28.38 -18.83
CA ALA A 94 3.13 -28.59 -20.24
C ALA A 94 4.50 -29.30 -20.41
N ARG A 95 4.73 -29.85 -21.60
CA ARG A 95 6.04 -30.41 -22.00
C ARG A 95 6.90 -29.36 -22.68
N GLU A 96 8.20 -29.45 -22.43
CA GLU A 96 9.21 -28.59 -23.06
C GLU A 96 9.22 -28.80 -24.59
N TYR A 97 9.08 -27.71 -25.35
CA TYR A 97 9.21 -27.58 -26.81
C TYR A 97 8.03 -28.09 -27.65
N TYR A 98 6.81 -28.13 -27.11
CA TYR A 98 5.59 -28.55 -27.82
C TYR A 98 4.44 -27.56 -27.63
N HIS A 99 3.50 -27.51 -28.58
CA HIS A 99 2.25 -26.75 -28.42
C HIS A 99 1.24 -27.60 -27.67
N ASP A 100 1.23 -27.51 -26.35
CA ASP A 100 0.26 -28.21 -25.51
C ASP A 100 -0.95 -27.28 -25.23
N ASP A 101 -2.17 -27.83 -25.27
CA ASP A 101 -3.38 -27.14 -24.79
C ASP A 101 -3.70 -27.68 -23.39
N ILE A 102 -3.84 -26.80 -22.40
CA ILE A 102 -4.15 -27.13 -21.01
C ILE A 102 -5.52 -26.54 -20.67
N TYR A 103 -6.38 -27.38 -20.10
CA TYR A 103 -7.73 -27.01 -19.68
C TYR A 103 -7.93 -27.45 -18.24
N GLY A 104 -8.23 -26.50 -17.37
CA GLY A 104 -8.63 -26.67 -15.98
C GLY A 104 -10.01 -27.32 -15.84
N ASN A 105 -10.62 -27.14 -14.67
CA ASN A 105 -11.92 -27.70 -14.30
C ASN A 105 -12.89 -26.66 -13.69
N LYS A 106 -13.39 -26.85 -12.47
CA LYS A 106 -14.35 -25.96 -11.81
C LYS A 106 -13.86 -25.51 -10.42
N GLY A 107 -12.64 -25.87 -10.06
CA GLY A 107 -12.02 -25.50 -8.80
C GLY A 107 -10.62 -24.97 -9.10
N SER A 108 -10.06 -24.25 -8.14
CA SER A 108 -8.76 -23.57 -8.24
C SER A 108 -7.64 -24.46 -8.77
N ASP A 109 -7.23 -24.20 -10.00
CA ASP A 109 -6.23 -24.95 -10.74
C ASP A 109 -4.86 -24.27 -10.71
N ASN A 110 -3.80 -25.06 -10.87
CA ASN A 110 -2.44 -24.56 -11.07
C ASN A 110 -1.92 -25.07 -12.42
N LEU A 111 -1.96 -24.20 -13.43
CA LEU A 111 -1.76 -24.54 -14.84
C LEU A 111 -0.49 -23.89 -15.38
N ILE A 112 0.53 -24.72 -15.59
CA ILE A 112 1.88 -24.25 -15.91
C ILE A 112 2.30 -24.68 -17.32
N GLY A 113 2.50 -23.69 -18.18
CA GLY A 113 3.17 -23.74 -19.48
C GLY A 113 4.67 -24.03 -19.40
N LYS A 114 5.29 -24.18 -20.58
CA LYS A 114 6.75 -24.34 -20.77
C LYS A 114 7.10 -23.72 -22.12
N SER A 115 8.33 -23.92 -22.61
CA SER A 115 8.72 -23.40 -23.93
C SER A 115 7.82 -23.92 -25.06
N GLY A 116 7.18 -23.00 -25.79
CA GLY A 116 6.43 -23.21 -27.03
C GLY A 116 4.97 -22.80 -26.88
N THR A 117 4.37 -22.17 -27.90
CA THR A 117 2.98 -21.64 -27.84
C THR A 117 1.96 -22.58 -27.23
N ASN A 118 1.42 -22.17 -26.08
CA ASN A 118 0.43 -22.88 -25.29
C ASN A 118 -0.93 -22.18 -25.39
N THR A 119 -1.98 -22.97 -25.18
CA THR A 119 -3.32 -22.44 -24.90
C THR A 119 -3.72 -22.98 -23.55
N ILE A 120 -3.87 -22.12 -22.55
CA ILE A 120 -4.19 -22.47 -21.18
C ILE A 120 -5.50 -21.80 -20.79
N VAL A 121 -6.43 -22.57 -20.23
CA VAL A 121 -7.77 -22.08 -19.82
C VAL A 121 -8.11 -22.64 -18.44
N GLY A 122 -8.38 -21.77 -17.46
CA GLY A 122 -8.74 -22.12 -16.08
C GLY A 122 -10.17 -22.65 -15.94
N TYR A 123 -11.15 -21.86 -16.41
CA TYR A 123 -12.61 -22.06 -16.39
C TYR A 123 -13.36 -21.47 -15.19
N GLU A 124 -13.54 -22.20 -14.08
CA GLU A 124 -14.19 -21.66 -12.86
C GLU A 124 -13.29 -21.97 -11.67
N GLY A 125 -13.27 -21.08 -10.68
CA GLY A 125 -12.36 -21.16 -9.53
C GLY A 125 -11.28 -20.09 -9.63
N ASN A 126 -10.57 -19.85 -8.52
CA ASN A 126 -9.45 -18.92 -8.51
C ASN A 126 -8.21 -19.66 -9.01
N ASP A 127 -7.84 -19.44 -10.26
CA ASP A 127 -6.85 -20.23 -10.99
C ASP A 127 -5.49 -19.51 -11.07
N HIS A 128 -4.40 -20.27 -10.95
CA HIS A 128 -3.05 -19.78 -11.16
C HIS A 128 -2.50 -20.30 -12.50
N ILE A 129 -2.19 -19.41 -13.43
CA ILE A 129 -1.81 -19.72 -14.82
C ILE A 129 -0.43 -19.11 -15.16
N GLU A 130 0.52 -19.93 -15.61
CA GLU A 130 1.82 -19.46 -16.12
C GLU A 130 2.04 -19.89 -17.59
N GLY A 131 2.23 -18.97 -18.54
CA GLY A 131 2.65 -19.28 -19.93
C GLY A 131 4.15 -19.58 -20.04
N ARG A 132 4.96 -18.71 -19.42
CA ARG A 132 6.44 -18.68 -19.34
C ARG A 132 7.17 -18.22 -20.59
N GLY A 133 6.97 -18.83 -21.76
CA GLY A 133 7.86 -18.57 -22.88
C GLY A 133 7.36 -19.01 -24.24
N ASP A 134 7.66 -18.19 -25.26
CA ASP A 134 7.03 -18.15 -26.59
C ASP A 134 5.62 -17.52 -26.53
N VAL A 135 4.95 -17.35 -27.68
CA VAL A 135 3.63 -16.68 -27.76
C VAL A 135 2.53 -17.60 -27.23
N ASP A 136 1.81 -17.20 -26.18
CA ASP A 136 0.79 -17.99 -25.50
C ASP A 136 -0.62 -17.36 -25.57
N LEU A 137 -1.65 -18.18 -25.35
CA LEU A 137 -3.04 -17.75 -25.13
C LEU A 137 -3.49 -18.25 -23.76
N LEU A 138 -3.71 -17.33 -22.83
CA LEU A 138 -4.05 -17.60 -21.44
C LEU A 138 -5.44 -17.03 -21.14
N ILE A 139 -6.29 -17.82 -20.48
CA ILE A 139 -7.65 -17.42 -20.12
C ILE A 139 -7.89 -17.88 -18.68
N GLY A 140 -8.14 -16.95 -17.76
CA GLY A 140 -8.53 -17.22 -16.37
C GLY A 140 -9.85 -17.97 -16.32
N GLY A 141 -10.96 -17.23 -16.40
CA GLY A 141 -12.29 -17.81 -16.36
C GLY A 141 -13.23 -17.08 -15.41
N GLN A 142 -13.91 -17.82 -14.55
CA GLN A 142 -14.74 -17.26 -13.48
C GLN A 142 -14.00 -17.44 -12.17
N GLY A 143 -13.87 -16.38 -11.37
CA GLY A 143 -13.11 -16.41 -10.12
C GLY A 143 -12.00 -15.39 -10.17
N ASP A 144 -11.36 -15.15 -9.03
CA ASP A 144 -10.25 -14.20 -8.95
C ASP A 144 -8.97 -14.93 -9.38
N ASP A 145 -8.53 -14.70 -10.61
CA ASP A 145 -7.47 -15.46 -11.27
C ASP A 145 -6.11 -14.74 -11.20
N GLU A 146 -5.02 -15.51 -11.27
CA GLU A 146 -3.66 -14.99 -11.36
C GLU A 146 -2.99 -15.54 -12.63
N VAL A 147 -2.70 -14.66 -13.60
CA VAL A 147 -2.25 -15.06 -14.95
C VAL A 147 -0.96 -14.38 -15.37
N PHE A 148 0.08 -15.18 -15.66
CA PHE A 148 1.40 -14.71 -16.09
C PHE A 148 1.73 -15.16 -17.52
N GLY A 149 1.88 -14.23 -18.47
CA GLY A 149 2.33 -14.47 -19.85
C GLY A 149 3.79 -14.96 -19.91
N GLY A 150 4.72 -14.14 -19.46
CA GLY A 150 6.13 -14.50 -19.32
C GLY A 150 7.01 -13.88 -20.41
N ASN A 151 7.43 -14.64 -21.43
CA ASN A 151 8.16 -14.08 -22.56
C ASN A 151 7.45 -14.48 -23.84
N GLY A 152 7.03 -13.54 -24.66
CA GLY A 152 6.20 -13.87 -25.78
C GLY A 152 5.62 -12.63 -26.40
N ASN A 153 4.50 -12.79 -27.07
CA ASN A 153 3.62 -11.70 -27.47
C ASN A 153 2.25 -12.30 -27.19
N ASP A 154 1.93 -12.35 -25.92
CA ASP A 154 0.95 -13.23 -25.32
C ASP A 154 -0.44 -12.61 -25.40
N GLN A 155 -1.47 -13.44 -25.35
CA GLN A 155 -2.86 -13.01 -25.26
C GLN A 155 -3.42 -13.49 -23.95
N ILE A 156 -3.77 -12.55 -23.08
CA ILE A 156 -4.25 -12.80 -21.72
C ILE A 156 -5.68 -12.27 -21.59
N TYR A 157 -6.54 -13.09 -20.99
CA TYR A 157 -7.93 -12.76 -20.70
C TYR A 157 -8.24 -13.13 -19.25
N GLY A 158 -8.60 -12.17 -18.40
CA GLY A 158 -9.04 -12.42 -17.02
C GLY A 158 -10.41 -13.09 -17.02
N SER A 159 -11.39 -12.40 -17.60
CA SER A 159 -12.82 -12.77 -17.72
C SER A 159 -13.69 -12.26 -16.56
N GLU A 160 -14.30 -13.12 -15.75
CA GLU A 160 -15.20 -12.68 -14.65
C GLU A 160 -14.48 -12.86 -13.30
N GLY A 161 -14.26 -11.79 -12.54
CA GLY A 161 -13.52 -11.84 -11.28
C GLY A 161 -12.67 -10.59 -11.09
N ASN A 162 -12.01 -10.47 -9.94
CA ASN A 162 -10.94 -9.48 -9.76
C ASN A 162 -9.61 -10.18 -10.07
N ASP A 163 -9.09 -9.95 -11.27
CA ASP A 163 -7.98 -10.73 -11.78
C ASP A 163 -6.63 -10.01 -11.64
N ASN A 164 -5.56 -10.78 -11.46
CA ASN A 164 -4.18 -10.31 -11.49
C ASN A 164 -3.50 -10.77 -12.78
N LEU A 165 -3.31 -9.86 -13.74
CA LEU A 165 -2.85 -10.16 -15.10
C LEU A 165 -1.48 -9.55 -15.37
N TYR A 166 -0.53 -10.37 -15.82
CA TYR A 166 0.86 -9.96 -16.07
C TYR A 166 1.34 -10.41 -17.46
N GLY A 167 1.58 -9.49 -18.40
CA GLY A 167 2.09 -9.79 -19.74
C GLY A 167 3.53 -10.32 -19.71
N GLY A 168 4.46 -9.50 -19.22
CA GLY A 168 5.85 -9.89 -19.03
C GLY A 168 6.78 -9.26 -20.05
N ASN A 169 7.36 -10.03 -20.97
CA ASN A 169 8.25 -9.52 -22.01
C ASN A 169 7.67 -9.78 -23.41
N GLY A 170 7.71 -8.74 -24.24
CA GLY A 170 7.27 -8.67 -25.62
C GLY A 170 5.90 -8.01 -25.73
N ASP A 171 5.41 -7.80 -26.95
CA ASP A 171 4.21 -6.97 -27.16
C ASP A 171 2.96 -7.82 -26.94
N ASP A 172 2.36 -7.67 -25.76
CA ASP A 172 1.27 -8.48 -25.23
C ASP A 172 -0.10 -7.84 -25.47
N VAL A 173 -1.15 -8.66 -25.44
CA VAL A 173 -2.55 -8.21 -25.47
C VAL A 173 -3.22 -8.72 -24.21
N ILE A 174 -3.65 -7.81 -23.34
CA ILE A 174 -4.23 -8.13 -22.05
C ILE A 174 -5.62 -7.50 -21.96
N ILE A 175 -6.62 -8.32 -21.62
CA ILE A 175 -8.00 -7.88 -21.44
C ILE A 175 -8.45 -8.39 -20.07
N GLY A 176 -8.79 -7.46 -19.17
CA GLY A 176 -9.33 -7.73 -17.83
C GLY A 176 -10.61 -8.54 -17.92
N GLY A 177 -11.65 -7.95 -18.51
CA GLY A 177 -12.95 -8.58 -18.65
C GLY A 177 -13.16 -9.66 -19.73
N THR A 178 -14.42 -10.06 -19.90
CA THR A 178 -14.80 -11.07 -20.88
C THR A 178 -14.71 -10.59 -22.34
N ALA A 179 -13.76 -11.14 -23.10
CA ALA A 179 -13.70 -10.90 -24.54
C ALA A 179 -15.00 -11.31 -25.24
N ALA A 180 -15.70 -10.32 -25.83
CA ALA A 180 -16.97 -10.47 -26.54
C ALA A 180 -16.99 -11.54 -27.67
N SER A 181 -15.84 -12.11 -28.03
CA SER A 181 -15.68 -13.17 -29.02
C SER A 181 -15.74 -14.62 -28.50
N ILE A 182 -15.71 -14.90 -27.19
CA ILE A 182 -15.74 -16.27 -26.66
C ILE A 182 -17.12 -16.62 -26.07
N GLY A 183 -18.15 -16.62 -26.92
CA GLY A 183 -19.32 -17.51 -26.80
C GLY A 183 -20.29 -17.40 -25.60
N GLY A 184 -20.03 -16.56 -24.59
CA GLY A 184 -20.95 -16.25 -23.50
C GLY A 184 -21.77 -14.99 -23.81
N SER A 185 -23.05 -14.96 -23.42
CA SER A 185 -23.84 -13.72 -23.46
C SER A 185 -23.61 -12.96 -22.15
N GLY A 186 -23.05 -11.76 -22.24
CA GLY A 186 -22.59 -10.97 -21.11
C GLY A 186 -23.57 -10.78 -19.95
N SER A 187 -22.95 -10.66 -18.79
CA SER A 187 -23.42 -9.97 -17.60
C SER A 187 -22.34 -8.97 -17.19
N LEU A 188 -22.76 -7.92 -16.49
CA LEU A 188 -21.96 -6.82 -15.96
C LEU A 188 -21.19 -7.29 -14.70
N GLU A 189 -20.39 -8.34 -14.84
CA GLU A 189 -19.69 -9.01 -13.73
C GLU A 189 -18.19 -9.13 -14.03
N ASP A 190 -17.65 -8.20 -14.83
CA ASP A 190 -16.20 -7.96 -14.84
C ASP A 190 -15.85 -7.25 -13.50
N GLY A 191 -14.73 -7.63 -12.88
CA GLY A 191 -14.33 -7.15 -11.56
C GLY A 191 -13.31 -6.03 -11.62
N ASN A 192 -12.74 -5.68 -10.47
CA ASN A 192 -11.70 -4.67 -10.36
C ASN A 192 -10.35 -5.35 -10.57
N ASP A 193 -9.78 -5.20 -11.76
CA ASP A 193 -8.61 -5.94 -12.20
C ASP A 193 -7.30 -5.21 -11.88
N PHE A 194 -6.24 -6.00 -11.62
CA PHE A 194 -4.87 -5.52 -11.58
C PHE A 194 -4.12 -6.02 -12.81
N ILE A 195 -3.69 -5.08 -13.68
CA ILE A 195 -3.10 -5.40 -14.97
C ILE A 195 -1.71 -4.78 -15.10
N GLN A 196 -0.71 -5.60 -15.47
CA GLN A 196 0.63 -5.16 -15.83
C GLN A 196 1.03 -5.65 -17.23
N GLY A 197 1.31 -4.72 -18.15
CA GLY A 197 1.84 -5.01 -19.49
C GLY A 197 3.24 -5.62 -19.43
N GLY A 198 4.22 -4.82 -19.00
CA GLY A 198 5.59 -5.28 -18.76
C GLY A 198 6.58 -4.59 -19.69
N ASN A 199 7.43 -5.35 -20.39
CA ASN A 199 8.30 -4.78 -21.42
C ASN A 199 7.72 -5.10 -22.79
N GLY A 200 7.41 -4.13 -23.63
CA GLY A 200 6.81 -4.37 -24.94
C GLY A 200 5.91 -3.20 -25.33
N ASP A 201 5.48 -3.15 -26.59
CA ASP A 201 4.43 -2.19 -26.98
C ASP A 201 3.06 -2.85 -26.76
N ASP A 202 2.53 -2.79 -25.54
CA ASP A 202 1.41 -3.61 -25.08
C ASP A 202 0.04 -3.03 -25.44
N GLN A 203 -0.97 -3.90 -25.55
CA GLN A 203 -2.37 -3.52 -25.71
C GLN A 203 -3.17 -3.98 -24.51
N ILE A 204 -3.64 -3.03 -23.70
CA ILE A 204 -4.31 -3.30 -22.43
C ILE A 204 -5.73 -2.73 -22.44
N MET A 205 -6.67 -3.51 -21.93
CA MET A 205 -8.07 -3.11 -21.77
C MET A 205 -8.58 -3.60 -20.41
N GLY A 206 -8.97 -2.68 -19.51
CA GLY A 206 -9.58 -3.02 -18.22
C GLY A 206 -10.98 -3.60 -18.39
N GLU A 207 -11.79 -2.96 -19.24
CA GLU A 207 -13.21 -3.25 -19.53
C GLU A 207 -14.18 -2.62 -18.50
N ALA A 208 -14.67 -3.33 -17.50
CA ALA A 208 -15.62 -2.76 -16.55
C ALA A 208 -15.21 -3.13 -15.13
N GLY A 209 -15.17 -2.16 -14.23
CA GLY A 209 -14.56 -2.32 -12.91
C GLY A 209 -13.78 -1.07 -12.56
N ASP A 210 -13.41 -0.91 -11.29
CA ASP A 210 -12.43 0.11 -10.90
C ASP A 210 -11.04 -0.51 -11.02
N ASP A 211 -10.41 -0.40 -12.19
CA ASP A 211 -9.22 -1.16 -12.55
C ASP A 211 -7.91 -0.45 -12.14
N THR A 212 -6.85 -1.22 -11.92
CA THR A 212 -5.48 -0.71 -11.75
C THR A 212 -4.59 -1.23 -12.86
N ILE A 213 -4.18 -0.35 -13.77
CA ILE A 213 -3.46 -0.68 -14.99
C ILE A 213 -2.06 -0.06 -15.00
N GLN A 214 -1.05 -0.84 -15.33
CA GLN A 214 0.34 -0.41 -15.52
C GLN A 214 0.90 -0.90 -16.87
N GLY A 215 1.14 0.00 -17.83
CA GLY A 215 1.80 -0.34 -19.10
C GLY A 215 3.24 -0.81 -18.90
N ASN A 216 3.99 -0.05 -18.07
CA ASN A 216 5.41 -0.21 -17.75
C ASN A 216 6.35 0.30 -18.85
N ALA A 217 6.90 -0.52 -19.73
CA ALA A 217 7.99 -0.09 -20.63
C ALA A 217 7.73 -0.46 -22.08
N GLY A 218 7.65 0.54 -22.94
CA GLY A 218 7.35 0.44 -24.36
C GLY A 218 6.23 1.41 -24.68
N ASN A 219 5.79 1.44 -25.94
CA ASN A 219 4.75 2.37 -26.37
C ASN A 219 3.39 1.69 -26.27
N ASP A 220 2.74 1.85 -25.13
CA ASP A 220 1.56 1.08 -24.75
C ASP A 220 0.27 1.73 -25.26
N THR A 221 -0.75 0.90 -25.49
CA THR A 221 -2.11 1.34 -25.78
C THR A 221 -3.02 0.84 -24.67
N ILE A 222 -3.55 1.75 -23.86
CA ILE A 222 -4.32 1.43 -22.66
C ILE A 222 -5.73 2.02 -22.79
N LEU A 223 -6.73 1.17 -22.58
CA LEU A 223 -8.13 1.56 -22.41
C LEU A 223 -8.55 1.15 -20.98
N GLY A 224 -8.93 2.11 -20.15
CA GLY A 224 -9.47 1.87 -18.79
C GLY A 224 -10.78 1.11 -18.90
N GLY A 225 -11.83 1.81 -19.32
CA GLY A 225 -13.12 1.21 -19.63
C GLY A 225 -14.24 1.92 -18.87
N THR A 226 -15.07 1.18 -18.14
CA THR A 226 -16.10 1.80 -17.29
C THR A 226 -15.80 1.56 -15.83
N GLY A 227 -15.81 2.60 -15.01
CA GLY A 227 -15.45 2.53 -13.59
C GLY A 227 -14.40 3.58 -13.29
N ASN A 228 -13.96 3.70 -12.05
CA ASN A 228 -12.98 4.72 -11.66
C ASN A 228 -11.59 4.12 -11.68
N ASP A 229 -10.87 4.30 -12.79
CA ASP A 229 -9.65 3.57 -13.07
C ASP A 229 -8.40 4.30 -12.57
N ARG A 230 -7.38 3.52 -12.21
CA ARG A 230 -6.02 3.98 -11.94
C ARG A 230 -5.10 3.50 -13.05
N ILE A 231 -4.61 4.42 -13.88
CA ILE A 231 -3.80 4.09 -15.06
C ILE A 231 -2.41 4.71 -14.96
N GLU A 232 -1.38 3.88 -15.16
CA GLU A 232 0.02 4.30 -15.30
C GLU A 232 0.58 3.81 -16.65
N GLY A 233 0.95 4.74 -17.55
CA GLY A 233 1.54 4.39 -18.86
C GLY A 233 2.94 3.80 -18.68
N GLY A 234 3.84 4.60 -18.11
CA GLY A 234 5.18 4.19 -17.73
C GLY A 234 6.26 4.86 -18.58
N VAL A 235 7.05 4.10 -19.33
CA VAL A 235 8.16 4.60 -20.16
C VAL A 235 7.89 4.26 -21.62
N GLY A 236 7.69 5.26 -22.44
CA GLY A 236 7.46 5.12 -23.89
C GLY A 236 6.50 6.21 -24.35
N ASP A 237 6.21 6.28 -25.65
CA ASP A 237 5.15 7.19 -26.11
C ASP A 237 3.80 6.42 -26.06
N ASP A 238 3.03 6.64 -25.00
CA ASP A 238 1.84 5.87 -24.66
C ASP A 238 0.54 6.50 -25.20
N SER A 239 -0.48 5.68 -25.40
CA SER A 239 -1.82 6.09 -25.80
C SER A 239 -2.83 5.60 -24.78
N ILE A 240 -3.36 6.51 -23.97
CA ILE A 240 -4.22 6.21 -22.82
C ILE A 240 -5.61 6.82 -23.05
N LEU A 241 -6.65 6.02 -22.79
CA LEU A 241 -8.04 6.46 -22.78
C LEU A 241 -8.70 5.94 -21.49
N GLY A 242 -9.20 6.84 -20.63
CA GLY A 242 -9.92 6.46 -19.41
C GLY A 242 -11.30 5.87 -19.69
N GLU A 243 -12.03 6.48 -20.64
CA GLU A 243 -13.42 6.17 -21.04
C GLU A 243 -14.47 6.69 -20.02
N ASP A 244 -15.35 5.86 -19.42
CA ASP A 244 -16.41 6.34 -18.51
C ASP A 244 -15.98 6.14 -17.04
N GLY A 245 -15.76 7.19 -16.26
CA GLY A 245 -15.17 7.04 -14.93
C GLY A 245 -14.67 8.34 -14.32
N ASP A 246 -14.55 8.43 -12.99
CA ASP A 246 -13.68 9.46 -12.39
C ASP A 246 -12.26 8.85 -12.29
N ASP A 247 -11.44 9.07 -13.33
CA ASP A 247 -10.18 8.34 -13.53
C ASP A 247 -8.96 9.07 -12.98
N MET A 248 -7.92 8.31 -12.63
CA MET A 248 -6.61 8.84 -12.26
C MET A 248 -5.53 8.31 -13.20
N ILE A 249 -5.03 9.20 -14.07
CA ILE A 249 -4.10 8.87 -15.15
C ILE A 249 -2.73 9.50 -14.91
N LEU A 250 -1.68 8.67 -14.92
CA LEU A 250 -0.28 9.07 -14.89
C LEU A 250 0.42 8.53 -16.14
N ALA A 251 0.70 9.37 -17.12
CA ALA A 251 1.23 8.91 -18.40
C ALA A 251 2.70 8.46 -18.28
N GLY A 252 3.58 9.30 -17.75
CA GLY A 252 4.92 8.89 -17.33
C GLY A 252 6.04 9.56 -18.14
N PHE A 253 6.99 8.79 -18.67
CA PHE A 253 8.06 9.32 -19.51
C PHE A 253 7.72 9.04 -20.97
N GLY A 254 7.49 10.06 -21.78
CA GLY A 254 6.94 9.82 -23.11
C GLY A 254 6.53 11.07 -23.83
N ASN A 255 6.10 10.96 -25.08
CA ASN A 255 5.24 11.98 -25.67
C ASN A 255 3.87 11.33 -25.82
N ASP A 256 3.08 11.49 -24.78
CA ASP A 256 1.91 10.66 -24.55
C ASP A 256 0.66 11.29 -25.16
N VAL A 257 -0.31 10.45 -25.47
CA VAL A 257 -1.64 10.86 -25.90
C VAL A 257 -2.64 10.38 -24.87
N ILE A 258 -3.25 11.32 -24.16
CA ILE A 258 -4.19 11.03 -23.07
C ILE A 258 -5.54 11.66 -23.38
N ASP A 259 -6.60 10.93 -23.07
CA ASP A 259 -7.99 11.38 -23.13
C ASP A 259 -8.69 10.77 -21.90
N GLY A 260 -9.09 11.60 -20.93
CA GLY A 260 -9.73 11.16 -19.68
C GLY A 260 -11.05 10.48 -19.97
N GLY A 261 -11.94 11.20 -20.64
CA GLY A 261 -13.19 10.64 -21.16
C GLY A 261 -14.40 11.31 -20.52
N VAL A 262 -15.24 10.56 -19.81
CA VAL A 262 -16.45 11.07 -19.16
C VAL A 262 -16.33 10.86 -17.66
N GLY A 263 -16.32 11.94 -16.89
CA GLY A 263 -16.29 11.90 -15.42
C GLY A 263 -15.55 13.09 -14.86
N ILE A 264 -14.98 12.99 -13.66
CA ILE A 264 -14.07 14.02 -13.13
C ILE A 264 -12.70 13.39 -13.02
N ASP A 265 -11.80 13.76 -13.93
CA ASP A 265 -10.53 13.07 -14.10
C ASP A 265 -9.37 13.83 -13.47
N TYR A 266 -8.38 13.07 -13.01
CA TYR A 266 -7.09 13.56 -12.55
C TYR A 266 -5.98 13.08 -13.50
N ILE A 267 -5.38 14.00 -14.26
CA ILE A 267 -4.45 13.65 -15.33
C ILE A 267 -3.08 14.29 -15.10
N LYS A 268 -2.03 13.48 -15.20
CA LYS A 268 -0.62 13.90 -15.21
C LYS A 268 0.10 13.39 -16.46
N GLY A 269 0.55 14.30 -17.32
CA GLY A 269 1.46 13.99 -18.42
C GLY A 269 2.83 13.51 -17.92
N ASN A 270 3.43 14.31 -17.04
CA ASN A 270 4.77 14.13 -16.45
C ASN A 270 5.90 14.57 -17.40
N GLU A 271 6.77 13.68 -17.89
CA GLU A 271 7.94 14.07 -18.68
C GLU A 271 7.72 13.81 -20.17
N GLY A 272 7.67 14.89 -20.95
CA GLY A 272 7.81 14.94 -22.40
C GLY A 272 6.72 15.80 -23.04
N ASN A 273 6.48 15.67 -24.35
CA ASN A 273 5.58 16.59 -25.05
C ASN A 273 4.23 15.93 -25.24
N ASP A 274 3.33 16.15 -24.31
CA ASP A 274 2.10 15.38 -24.18
C ASP A 274 0.94 16.07 -24.90
N ASN A 275 -0.04 15.27 -25.30
CA ASN A 275 -1.29 15.74 -25.89
C ASN A 275 -2.46 15.19 -25.06
N ILE A 276 -2.98 16.05 -24.21
CA ILE A 276 -3.93 15.72 -23.14
C ILE A 276 -5.31 16.29 -23.45
N ARG A 277 -6.34 15.48 -23.26
CA ARG A 277 -7.73 15.92 -23.15
C ARG A 277 -8.31 15.48 -21.81
N GLY A 278 -8.99 16.38 -21.11
CA GLY A 278 -9.81 16.06 -19.93
C GLY A 278 -11.03 15.27 -20.38
N GLY A 279 -11.95 15.92 -21.08
CA GLY A 279 -13.11 15.27 -21.68
C GLY A 279 -14.41 15.94 -21.23
N ASP A 280 -15.45 15.14 -20.98
CA ASP A 280 -16.69 15.62 -20.37
C ASP A 280 -16.53 15.54 -18.85
N GLY A 281 -16.31 16.66 -18.17
CA GLY A 281 -15.85 16.61 -16.79
C GLY A 281 -15.49 17.94 -16.15
N GLY A 282 -15.09 17.93 -14.89
CA GLY A 282 -14.52 19.10 -14.25
C GLY A 282 -13.12 18.74 -13.80
N ASP A 283 -12.20 18.69 -14.75
CA ASP A 283 -11.00 17.86 -14.65
C ASP A 283 -9.82 18.61 -14.04
N GLU A 284 -8.90 17.87 -13.45
CA GLU A 284 -7.64 18.40 -12.93
C GLU A 284 -6.45 17.87 -13.75
N ILE A 285 -5.83 18.76 -14.52
CA ILE A 285 -4.83 18.40 -15.55
C ILE A 285 -3.49 19.07 -15.27
N PHE A 286 -2.43 18.27 -15.26
CA PHE A 286 -1.05 18.71 -15.11
C PHE A 286 -0.18 18.21 -16.27
N GLY A 287 0.32 19.12 -17.11
CA GLY A 287 1.32 18.78 -18.15
C GLY A 287 2.66 18.39 -17.52
N ASN A 288 3.18 19.27 -16.67
CA ASN A 288 4.48 19.19 -15.96
C ASN A 288 5.67 19.57 -16.83
N SER A 289 6.43 18.64 -17.41
CA SER A 289 7.71 18.95 -18.07
C SER A 289 7.68 18.62 -19.55
N GLY A 290 7.81 19.62 -20.40
CA GLY A 290 7.90 19.48 -21.85
C GLY A 290 6.93 20.42 -22.53
N VAL A 291 6.81 20.37 -23.85
CA VAL A 291 5.93 21.27 -24.60
C VAL A 291 4.59 20.59 -24.83
N ASP A 292 3.64 20.90 -23.96
CA ASP A 292 2.37 20.19 -23.87
C ASP A 292 1.24 20.87 -24.66
N ILE A 293 0.28 20.06 -25.08
CA ILE A 293 -0.98 20.50 -25.66
C ILE A 293 -2.11 19.96 -24.80
N ILE A 294 -2.87 20.84 -24.17
CA ILE A 294 -3.91 20.49 -23.21
C ILE A 294 -5.26 21.06 -23.65
N TYR A 295 -6.30 20.23 -23.59
CA TYR A 295 -7.69 20.60 -23.76
C TYR A 295 -8.49 20.17 -22.52
N GLY A 296 -9.18 21.10 -21.83
CA GLY A 296 -10.13 20.76 -20.76
C GLY A 296 -11.40 20.13 -21.32
N ASP A 297 -11.92 20.69 -22.41
CA ASP A 297 -13.15 20.29 -23.12
C ASP A 297 -14.45 20.72 -22.41
N GLU A 298 -15.30 19.81 -21.90
CA GLU A 298 -16.62 20.14 -21.34
C GLU A 298 -16.65 20.14 -19.81
N GLY A 299 -16.46 21.30 -19.19
CA GLY A 299 -16.90 21.59 -17.82
C GLY A 299 -16.01 22.64 -17.17
N ASN A 300 -15.84 22.59 -15.85
CA ASN A 300 -15.04 23.62 -15.16
C ASN A 300 -13.68 23.02 -14.79
N ASP A 301 -12.69 23.29 -15.62
CA ASP A 301 -11.42 22.56 -15.55
C ASP A 301 -10.35 23.34 -14.80
N ILE A 302 -9.41 22.61 -14.23
CA ILE A 302 -8.21 23.13 -13.58
C ILE A 302 -7.00 22.62 -14.35
N ILE A 303 -6.31 23.53 -15.03
CA ILE A 303 -5.17 23.21 -15.90
C ILE A 303 -3.91 23.88 -15.37
N ASN A 304 -2.86 23.09 -15.16
CA ASN A 304 -1.50 23.55 -14.96
C ASN A 304 -0.62 22.99 -16.08
N THR A 305 -0.10 23.87 -16.93
CA THR A 305 0.67 23.42 -18.10
C THR A 305 2.07 22.94 -17.69
N GLY A 306 2.72 23.69 -16.80
CA GLY A 306 3.98 23.29 -16.18
C GLY A 306 5.17 24.10 -16.69
N SER A 307 6.20 23.44 -17.19
CA SER A 307 7.43 24.09 -17.61
C SER A 307 7.66 23.90 -19.10
N GLU A 308 8.29 24.88 -19.73
CA GLU A 308 8.44 25.04 -21.17
C GLU A 308 7.23 25.71 -21.82
N ASN A 309 7.12 25.70 -23.14
CA ASN A 309 6.25 26.62 -23.86
C ASN A 309 4.97 25.92 -24.32
N ASP A 310 3.93 26.00 -23.51
CA ASP A 310 2.76 25.13 -23.63
C ASP A 310 1.60 25.76 -24.40
N LEU A 311 0.62 24.91 -24.72
CA LEU A 311 -0.64 25.30 -25.34
C LEU A 311 -1.81 24.71 -24.55
N ALA A 312 -2.64 25.55 -23.94
CA ALA A 312 -3.82 25.11 -23.20
C ALA A 312 -5.11 25.80 -23.64
N PHE A 313 -6.19 25.03 -23.71
CA PHE A 313 -7.55 25.50 -23.94
C PHE A 313 -8.45 24.97 -22.83
N GLY A 314 -9.18 25.85 -22.14
CA GLY A 314 -10.18 25.49 -21.12
C GLY A 314 -11.35 24.77 -21.77
N GLY A 315 -12.19 25.48 -22.52
CA GLY A 315 -13.24 24.88 -23.32
C GLY A 315 -14.61 25.44 -22.98
N LEU A 316 -15.54 24.58 -22.55
CA LEU A 316 -16.90 24.93 -22.15
C LEU A 316 -17.07 24.90 -20.64
N GLY A 317 -16.96 26.05 -19.97
CA GLY A 317 -17.28 26.20 -18.55
C GLY A 317 -16.43 27.29 -17.95
N ASN A 318 -16.36 27.39 -16.63
CA ASN A 318 -15.53 28.43 -16.00
C ASN A 318 -14.22 27.80 -15.56
N ASP A 319 -13.16 28.07 -16.31
CA ASP A 319 -11.91 27.32 -16.18
C ASP A 319 -10.83 28.09 -15.41
N ILE A 320 -9.90 27.35 -14.81
CA ILE A 320 -8.69 27.87 -14.16
C ILE A 320 -7.49 27.36 -14.94
N ILE A 321 -6.69 28.25 -15.51
CA ILE A 321 -5.51 27.90 -16.31
C ILE A 321 -4.27 28.60 -15.73
N TYR A 322 -3.23 27.82 -15.45
CA TYR A 322 -1.93 28.26 -14.94
C TYR A 322 -0.81 27.83 -15.89
N GLY A 323 -0.12 28.80 -16.51
CA GLY A 323 0.98 28.57 -17.46
C GLY A 323 2.32 28.19 -16.82
N ALA A 324 2.55 28.60 -15.56
CA ALA A 324 3.79 28.33 -14.84
C ALA A 324 5.07 28.94 -15.50
N GLU A 325 6.04 28.15 -15.95
CA GLU A 325 7.32 28.66 -16.50
C GLU A 325 7.42 28.46 -18.01
N GLY A 326 7.47 29.52 -18.80
CA GLY A 326 7.70 29.41 -20.24
C GLY A 326 7.01 30.50 -21.04
N ASP A 327 7.16 30.49 -22.37
CA ASP A 327 6.37 31.39 -23.21
C ASP A 327 5.09 30.67 -23.67
N ASP A 328 4.02 30.74 -22.88
CA ASP A 328 2.82 29.91 -23.04
C ASP A 328 1.76 30.53 -23.96
N THR A 329 0.87 29.69 -24.47
CA THR A 329 -0.35 30.11 -25.18
C THR A 329 -1.58 29.53 -24.52
N LEU A 330 -2.36 30.38 -23.85
CA LEU A 330 -3.47 29.98 -22.98
C LEU A 330 -4.78 30.60 -23.48
N SER A 331 -5.86 29.81 -23.49
CA SER A 331 -7.19 30.27 -23.92
C SER A 331 -8.30 29.70 -23.03
N GLY A 332 -9.15 30.56 -22.46
CA GLY A 332 -10.32 30.12 -21.69
C GLY A 332 -11.46 29.60 -22.58
N GLU A 333 -11.59 30.17 -23.78
CA GLU A 333 -12.70 29.88 -24.71
C GLU A 333 -14.08 30.36 -24.25
N PHE A 334 -14.91 29.53 -23.63
CA PHE A 334 -16.28 29.88 -23.28
C PHE A 334 -16.56 29.76 -21.78
N GLY A 335 -16.76 30.89 -21.12
CA GLY A 335 -17.20 30.95 -19.73
C GLY A 335 -16.50 32.08 -19.01
N ASN A 336 -16.57 32.11 -17.69
CA ASN A 336 -15.92 33.18 -16.93
C ASN A 336 -14.61 32.62 -16.40
N ASP A 337 -13.53 32.84 -17.15
CA ASP A 337 -12.30 32.07 -16.96
C ASP A 337 -11.28 32.83 -16.11
N TYR A 338 -10.40 32.07 -15.47
CA TYR A 338 -9.28 32.58 -14.70
C TYR A 338 -7.95 32.09 -15.27
N ILE A 339 -7.20 33.00 -15.88
CA ILE A 339 -5.97 32.63 -16.59
C ILE A 339 -4.78 33.39 -16.01
N ILE A 340 -3.76 32.63 -15.60
CA ILE A 340 -2.46 33.14 -15.15
C ILE A 340 -1.36 32.60 -16.08
N GLY A 341 -0.60 33.49 -16.72
CA GLY A 341 0.59 33.10 -17.50
C GLY A 341 1.79 32.73 -16.62
N ALA A 342 2.00 33.47 -15.53
CA ALA A 342 3.08 33.30 -14.56
C ALA A 342 4.45 33.80 -15.05
N GLU A 343 5.46 32.97 -15.32
CA GLU A 343 6.79 33.42 -15.76
C GLU A 343 7.00 33.18 -17.24
N GLY A 344 7.37 34.22 -18.00
CA GLY A 344 7.72 34.14 -19.41
C GLY A 344 6.90 35.12 -20.25
N ASN A 345 6.93 35.00 -21.57
CA ASN A 345 6.25 35.95 -22.46
C ASN A 345 5.00 35.31 -23.06
N ASP A 346 3.89 35.45 -22.35
CA ASP A 346 2.71 34.63 -22.59
C ASP A 346 1.76 35.25 -23.61
N ILE A 347 0.96 34.40 -24.26
CA ILE A 347 -0.16 34.78 -25.11
C ILE A 347 -1.43 34.26 -24.44
N ILE A 348 -2.23 35.17 -23.91
CA ILE A 348 -3.46 34.84 -23.17
C ILE A 348 -4.67 35.33 -23.98
N ASP A 349 -5.69 34.48 -24.14
CA ASP A 349 -7.01 34.83 -24.67
C ASP A 349 -8.12 34.45 -23.68
N GLY A 350 -8.84 35.42 -23.16
CA GLY A 350 -9.96 35.17 -22.24
C GLY A 350 -11.12 34.45 -22.92
N GLY A 351 -11.39 34.74 -24.19
CA GLY A 351 -12.50 34.13 -24.91
C GLY A 351 -13.81 34.89 -24.75
N ALA A 352 -14.86 34.26 -24.23
CA ALA A 352 -16.21 34.81 -24.17
C ALA A 352 -16.81 34.70 -22.76
N ALA A 353 -17.50 35.76 -22.33
CA ALA A 353 -18.00 36.03 -20.99
C ALA A 353 -16.95 36.76 -20.11
N ASP A 354 -17.19 36.88 -18.81
CA ASP A 354 -16.53 37.88 -17.98
C ASP A 354 -15.24 37.31 -17.33
N ASP A 355 -14.09 37.52 -17.96
CA ASP A 355 -12.83 36.83 -17.60
C ASP A 355 -11.91 37.60 -16.65
N ILE A 356 -10.96 36.90 -16.04
CA ILE A 356 -9.92 37.47 -15.19
C ILE A 356 -8.55 36.96 -15.62
N LEU A 357 -7.70 37.89 -16.06
CA LEU A 357 -6.48 37.58 -16.78
C LEU A 357 -5.27 38.20 -16.09
N PHE A 358 -4.23 37.40 -15.90
CA PHE A 358 -3.00 37.83 -15.30
C PHE A 358 -1.78 37.29 -16.07
N GLY A 359 -1.06 38.17 -16.77
CA GLY A 359 0.14 37.79 -17.53
C GLY A 359 1.21 37.24 -16.61
N GLY A 360 1.76 38.08 -15.74
CA GLY A 360 2.78 37.67 -14.78
C GLY A 360 4.11 38.32 -15.09
N ILE A 361 5.22 37.64 -14.80
CA ILE A 361 6.57 38.14 -15.05
C ILE A 361 6.96 37.82 -16.50
N GLY A 362 7.00 38.85 -17.34
CA GLY A 362 7.60 38.86 -18.66
C GLY A 362 6.92 39.88 -19.56
N ASN A 363 6.84 39.62 -20.87
CA ASN A 363 6.24 40.59 -21.80
C ASN A 363 5.06 39.96 -22.53
N ASP A 364 3.90 40.08 -21.91
CA ASP A 364 2.75 39.25 -22.28
C ASP A 364 1.87 39.94 -23.31
N ILE A 365 1.12 39.14 -24.06
CA ILE A 365 0.07 39.58 -24.99
C ILE A 365 -1.26 39.04 -24.48
N ILE A 366 -2.07 39.92 -23.92
CA ILE A 366 -3.37 39.56 -23.35
C ILE A 366 -4.47 40.03 -24.30
N THR A 367 -5.34 39.11 -24.71
CA THR A 367 -6.58 39.36 -25.43
C THR A 367 -7.74 39.11 -24.48
N SER A 368 -8.53 40.14 -24.14
CA SER A 368 -9.55 39.96 -23.09
C SER A 368 -10.85 39.31 -23.56
N GLY A 369 -11.16 39.36 -24.86
CA GLY A 369 -12.33 38.66 -25.38
C GLY A 369 -13.66 39.46 -25.35
N GLU A 370 -14.77 38.73 -25.31
CA GLU A 370 -16.14 39.26 -25.22
C GLU A 370 -16.66 39.24 -23.78
N GLY A 371 -16.50 40.31 -23.01
CA GLY A 371 -17.10 40.30 -21.67
C GLY A 371 -17.04 41.63 -20.95
N ASN A 372 -17.07 41.57 -19.63
CA ASN A 372 -16.61 42.62 -18.73
C ASN A 372 -15.37 42.12 -18.00
N ASP A 373 -14.22 42.27 -18.64
CA ASP A 373 -13.03 41.51 -18.23
C ASP A 373 -12.21 42.28 -17.19
N THR A 374 -11.48 41.55 -16.35
CA THR A 374 -10.54 42.13 -15.38
C THR A 374 -9.13 41.66 -15.66
N ILE A 375 -8.28 42.59 -16.10
CA ILE A 375 -6.88 42.33 -16.35
C ILE A 375 -6.07 42.82 -15.15
N ILE A 376 -5.18 41.99 -14.63
CA ILE A 376 -4.36 42.28 -13.46
C ILE A 376 -2.93 42.62 -13.91
N TYR A 377 -2.31 43.58 -13.23
CA TYR A 377 -0.90 43.94 -13.43
C TYR A 377 -0.24 44.37 -12.12
N ARG A 378 1.01 43.93 -11.92
CA ARG A 378 1.90 44.25 -10.81
C ARG A 378 3.18 44.91 -11.32
N ILE A 379 3.86 45.64 -10.43
CA ILE A 379 5.15 46.25 -10.79
C ILE A 379 6.20 45.14 -10.80
N GLY A 380 6.99 45.05 -11.88
CA GLY A 380 7.97 43.98 -12.07
C GLY A 380 7.52 42.91 -13.05
N ASP A 381 6.25 42.94 -13.47
CA ASP A 381 5.67 42.01 -14.45
C ASP A 381 6.37 42.20 -15.81
N GLY A 382 6.38 43.41 -16.39
CA GLY A 382 7.22 43.72 -17.56
C GLY A 382 6.52 44.58 -18.61
N GLU A 383 6.79 44.36 -19.89
CA GLU A 383 6.21 45.15 -21.00
C GLU A 383 5.01 44.48 -21.70
N ASP A 384 3.85 44.52 -21.06
CA ASP A 384 2.66 43.84 -21.57
C ASP A 384 1.90 44.62 -22.65
N ILE A 385 1.22 43.88 -23.51
CA ILE A 385 0.32 44.37 -24.56
C ILE A 385 -1.07 43.82 -24.30
N ILE A 386 -2.03 44.72 -24.09
CA ILE A 386 -3.43 44.38 -23.96
C ILE A 386 -4.15 44.73 -25.26
N ASN A 387 -4.75 43.70 -25.86
CA ASN A 387 -5.70 43.79 -26.96
C ASN A 387 -7.08 43.50 -26.39
N ASP A 388 -8.04 44.36 -26.65
CA ASP A 388 -9.42 44.04 -26.35
C ASP A 388 -10.23 44.36 -27.61
N THR A 389 -11.06 43.40 -27.97
CA THR A 389 -11.80 43.38 -29.23
C THR A 389 -13.25 43.83 -29.03
N ASN A 390 -13.73 43.95 -27.79
CA ASN A 390 -15.10 44.24 -27.41
C ASN A 390 -15.27 45.66 -26.85
N ILE A 391 -15.59 46.60 -27.74
CA ILE A 391 -15.88 48.00 -27.35
C ILE A 391 -17.13 48.19 -26.46
N SER A 392 -17.94 47.13 -26.25
CA SER A 392 -19.18 47.18 -25.48
C SER A 392 -19.08 46.64 -24.05
N GLY A 393 -17.99 45.94 -23.73
CA GLY A 393 -17.63 45.47 -22.39
C GLY A 393 -17.39 46.60 -21.40
N ASN A 394 -17.29 46.28 -20.11
CA ASN A 394 -16.94 47.23 -19.04
C ASN A 394 -15.55 46.97 -18.45
N ASP A 395 -14.59 46.71 -19.31
CA ASP A 395 -13.31 46.09 -18.98
C ASP A 395 -12.45 46.97 -18.07
N VAL A 396 -11.72 46.30 -17.18
CA VAL A 396 -11.01 46.89 -16.05
C VAL A 396 -9.56 46.42 -16.03
N LEU A 397 -8.64 47.37 -15.88
CA LEU A 397 -7.24 47.07 -15.56
C LEU A 397 -7.00 47.33 -14.08
N ARG A 398 -6.62 46.31 -13.32
CA ARG A 398 -6.36 46.39 -11.89
C ARG A 398 -4.86 46.40 -11.61
N LEU A 399 -4.42 47.48 -10.95
CA LEU A 399 -3.04 47.65 -10.52
C LEU A 399 -2.89 47.25 -9.04
N SER A 400 -2.76 45.95 -8.79
CA SER A 400 -2.98 45.30 -7.49
C SER A 400 -2.10 45.79 -6.33
N GLU A 401 -0.96 46.40 -6.61
CA GLU A 401 -0.03 46.94 -5.58
C GLU A 401 0.06 48.48 -5.56
N ILE A 402 -0.58 49.15 -6.52
CA ILE A 402 -0.40 50.59 -6.72
C ILE A 402 -1.53 51.34 -6.01
N ASN A 403 -1.20 52.07 -4.96
CA ASN A 403 -2.16 52.92 -4.24
C ASN A 403 -2.37 54.27 -4.94
N SER A 404 -3.61 54.76 -5.08
CA SER A 404 -3.91 56.07 -5.71
C SER A 404 -3.49 57.31 -4.90
N LYS A 405 -2.87 57.13 -3.71
CA LYS A 405 -2.19 58.21 -2.97
C LYS A 405 -0.73 58.40 -3.40
N LEU A 406 -0.12 57.44 -4.09
CA LEU A 406 1.16 57.62 -4.80
C LEU A 406 0.98 58.36 -6.15
N SER A 407 -0.27 58.59 -6.56
CA SER A 407 -0.61 59.37 -7.77
C SER A 407 -1.03 60.81 -7.47
N ASN A 408 -1.06 61.26 -6.20
CA ASN A 408 -1.50 62.59 -5.83
C ASN A 408 -0.41 63.40 -5.10
N ASN A 409 0.32 64.16 -5.93
CA ASN A 409 1.23 65.28 -5.66
C ASN A 409 2.70 64.97 -5.34
N THR A 410 3.56 65.50 -6.21
CA THR A 410 5.04 65.62 -6.17
C THR A 410 5.93 64.40 -6.49
N THR A 411 5.39 63.18 -6.56
CA THR A 411 6.15 61.95 -6.92
C THR A 411 5.32 60.97 -7.78
N ASN A 412 4.77 61.41 -8.92
CA ASN A 412 3.89 60.59 -9.77
C ASN A 412 4.58 59.27 -10.19
N LYS A 413 4.23 58.16 -9.54
CA LYS A 413 4.67 56.81 -9.93
C LYS A 413 3.91 56.24 -11.13
N LEU A 414 2.77 56.81 -11.55
CA LEU A 414 2.03 56.38 -12.76
C LEU A 414 2.02 57.49 -13.82
N VAL A 415 2.27 57.14 -15.07
CA VAL A 415 2.31 58.04 -16.24
C VAL A 415 1.45 57.46 -17.34
N LEU A 416 0.37 58.15 -17.70
CA LEU A 416 -0.49 57.80 -18.84
C LEU A 416 -0.19 58.71 -20.03
N THR A 417 0.14 58.12 -21.17
CA THR A 417 0.49 58.84 -22.40
C THR A 417 -0.26 58.27 -23.60
N LYS A 418 -0.79 59.14 -24.46
CA LYS A 418 -1.34 58.73 -25.75
C LYS A 418 -0.23 58.60 -26.80
N SER A 419 -0.13 57.44 -27.45
CA SER A 419 0.78 57.21 -28.58
C SER A 419 0.00 56.70 -29.79
N GLY A 420 -0.22 57.56 -30.80
CA GLY A 420 -1.09 57.22 -31.92
C GLY A 420 -2.54 56.98 -31.46
N THR A 421 -3.04 55.75 -31.65
CA THR A 421 -4.34 55.27 -31.16
C THR A 421 -4.24 54.52 -29.83
N ASN A 422 -3.04 54.27 -29.31
CA ASN A 422 -2.80 53.43 -28.14
C ASN A 422 -2.70 54.26 -26.86
N LEU A 423 -3.02 53.64 -25.73
CA LEU A 423 -2.73 54.14 -24.39
C LEU A 423 -1.48 53.43 -23.86
N ILE A 424 -0.50 54.21 -23.44
CA ILE A 424 0.72 53.70 -22.81
C ILE A 424 0.69 54.08 -21.33
N ILE A 425 0.86 53.09 -20.46
CA ILE A 425 0.93 53.24 -19.00
C ILE A 425 2.35 52.87 -18.58
N GLN A 426 3.02 53.80 -17.91
CA GLN A 426 4.38 53.62 -17.43
C GLN A 426 4.51 53.99 -15.97
N PHE A 427 5.51 53.40 -15.32
CA PHE A 427 5.74 53.59 -13.90
C PHE A 427 6.99 54.43 -13.66
N LYS A 428 7.04 55.18 -12.55
CA LYS A 428 8.26 55.88 -12.13
C LYS A 428 8.84 55.22 -10.89
N ASP A 429 10.17 55.09 -10.91
CA ASP A 429 10.96 54.64 -9.77
C ASP A 429 10.95 55.67 -8.62
N GLU A 430 11.62 55.33 -7.52
CA GLU A 430 11.74 56.21 -6.36
C GLU A 430 12.50 57.51 -6.65
N SER A 431 13.33 57.52 -7.70
CA SER A 431 14.05 58.71 -8.19
C SER A 431 13.16 59.64 -9.03
N GLY A 432 11.96 59.20 -9.39
CA GLY A 432 11.04 59.89 -10.28
C GLY A 432 11.41 59.75 -11.76
N SER A 433 12.29 58.82 -12.11
CA SER A 433 12.61 58.41 -13.49
C SER A 433 11.64 57.32 -13.93
N ILE A 434 11.32 57.25 -15.22
CA ILE A 434 10.47 56.17 -15.74
C ILE A 434 11.22 54.84 -15.58
N ASN A 435 10.57 53.84 -14.96
CA ASN A 435 11.04 52.46 -15.00
C ASN A 435 10.96 51.99 -16.45
N ALA A 436 12.09 51.57 -17.00
CA ALA A 436 12.16 51.11 -18.38
C ALA A 436 11.71 49.65 -18.55
N ASN A 437 11.60 48.90 -17.45
CA ASN A 437 11.27 47.48 -17.48
C ASN A 437 9.76 47.22 -17.43
N ASP A 438 8.97 48.15 -16.87
CA ASP A 438 7.52 47.99 -16.70
C ASP A 438 6.75 48.94 -17.63
N LYS A 439 5.95 48.39 -18.55
CA LYS A 439 5.13 49.20 -19.47
C LYS A 439 3.93 48.43 -20.02
N ILE A 440 2.73 48.90 -19.70
CA ILE A 440 1.50 48.38 -20.29
C ILE A 440 1.13 49.18 -21.54
N THR A 441 0.84 48.48 -22.64
CA THR A 441 0.35 49.05 -23.90
C THR A 441 -1.07 48.56 -24.19
N ILE A 442 -2.06 49.44 -24.02
CA ILE A 442 -3.43 49.14 -24.46
C ILE A 442 -3.58 49.54 -25.92
N ASN A 443 -3.77 48.56 -26.79
CA ASN A 443 -3.90 48.80 -28.22
C ASN A 443 -5.25 49.43 -28.57
N ASN A 444 -5.22 50.40 -29.50
CA ASN A 444 -6.41 51.03 -30.08
C ASN A 444 -7.40 51.72 -29.10
N GLN A 445 -7.01 51.96 -27.84
CA GLN A 445 -7.84 52.63 -26.81
C GLN A 445 -8.52 53.94 -27.28
N PHE A 446 -7.94 54.64 -28.26
CA PHE A 446 -8.44 55.92 -28.79
C PHE A 446 -8.85 55.87 -30.29
N GLY A 447 -9.12 54.68 -30.84
CA GLY A 447 -9.44 54.46 -32.26
C GLY A 447 -10.82 54.96 -32.72
N GLY A 448 -11.72 55.29 -31.79
CA GLY A 448 -13.11 55.66 -32.07
C GLY A 448 -13.33 57.04 -32.71
N SER A 449 -14.49 57.23 -33.36
CA SER A 449 -14.86 58.44 -34.11
C SER A 449 -15.36 59.64 -33.25
N GLY A 450 -15.13 59.64 -31.94
CA GLY A 450 -15.54 60.73 -31.02
C GLY A 450 -14.63 61.97 -31.07
N ALA A 451 -15.10 63.12 -30.57
CA ALA A 451 -14.40 64.41 -30.67
C ALA A 451 -13.04 64.48 -29.94
N ASN A 452 -12.76 63.52 -29.04
CA ASN A 452 -11.46 63.30 -28.38
C ASN A 452 -10.88 61.90 -28.66
N GLY A 453 -11.48 61.11 -29.57
CA GLY A 453 -11.27 59.66 -29.68
C GLY A 453 -12.04 58.83 -28.65
N THR A 454 -12.80 59.49 -27.77
CA THR A 454 -13.60 58.89 -26.68
C THR A 454 -15.04 58.60 -27.15
N GLY A 455 -15.56 57.40 -26.90
CA GLY A 455 -16.85 56.87 -27.37
C GLY A 455 -16.78 55.48 -28.04
N SER A 456 -15.62 54.84 -27.99
CA SER A 456 -15.33 53.46 -28.41
C SER A 456 -14.14 52.93 -27.61
N GLU A 457 -13.97 53.44 -26.39
CA GLU A 457 -12.93 53.01 -25.44
C GLU A 457 -13.04 51.51 -25.29
N ILE A 458 -11.90 50.85 -25.28
CA ILE A 458 -11.80 49.41 -25.14
C ILE A 458 -11.83 49.17 -23.63
N LEU A 459 -10.77 49.56 -22.91
CA LEU A 459 -10.76 49.62 -21.45
C LEU A 459 -11.60 50.79 -20.87
N LYS A 460 -12.46 50.53 -19.87
CA LYS A 460 -13.29 51.59 -19.23
C LYS A 460 -12.65 52.18 -17.98
N LYS A 461 -11.97 51.36 -17.18
CA LYS A 461 -11.43 51.81 -15.88
C LYS A 461 -10.03 51.27 -15.61
N ILE A 462 -9.28 52.04 -14.81
CA ILE A 462 -8.05 51.56 -14.17
C ILE A 462 -8.26 51.62 -12.67
N GLU A 463 -8.15 50.49 -12.00
CA GLU A 463 -8.36 50.32 -10.56
C GLU A 463 -7.04 50.25 -9.79
N PHE A 464 -7.06 50.81 -8.58
CA PHE A 464 -5.93 50.86 -7.67
C PHE A 464 -6.21 50.07 -6.40
N ALA A 465 -5.16 49.55 -5.78
CA ALA A 465 -5.20 48.78 -4.53
C ALA A 465 -5.90 49.48 -3.34
N ASP A 466 -6.04 50.83 -3.37
CA ASP A 466 -6.71 51.58 -2.29
C ASP A 466 -8.21 51.85 -2.55
N GLY A 467 -8.83 51.09 -3.45
CA GLY A 467 -10.27 51.18 -3.76
C GLY A 467 -10.65 52.48 -4.48
N LYS A 468 -9.72 53.03 -5.26
CA LYS A 468 -9.99 54.15 -6.17
C LYS A 468 -9.77 53.73 -7.61
N ALA A 469 -10.46 54.40 -8.52
CA ALA A 469 -10.35 54.13 -9.95
C ALA A 469 -10.18 55.41 -10.77
N ILE A 470 -9.52 55.29 -11.92
CA ILE A 470 -9.58 56.24 -13.02
C ILE A 470 -10.70 55.79 -13.95
N ASP A 471 -11.68 56.64 -14.15
CA ASP A 471 -12.68 56.47 -15.21
C ASP A 471 -12.07 56.99 -16.53
N LEU A 472 -11.74 56.07 -17.44
CA LEU A 472 -11.12 56.39 -18.71
C LEU A 472 -12.09 57.07 -19.69
N THR A 473 -13.39 57.02 -19.43
CA THR A 473 -14.41 57.72 -20.24
C THR A 473 -14.42 59.23 -19.98
N ASN A 474 -13.76 59.70 -18.91
CA ASN A 474 -13.79 61.09 -18.45
C ASN A 474 -12.39 61.68 -18.20
N ILE A 475 -11.44 61.37 -19.09
CA ILE A 475 -10.07 61.91 -19.06
C ILE A 475 -9.89 63.14 -19.97
N THR A 476 -8.81 63.90 -19.75
CA THR A 476 -8.39 65.01 -20.63
C THR A 476 -7.00 64.73 -21.21
N ILE A 477 -6.89 64.69 -22.54
CA ILE A 477 -5.59 64.57 -23.24
C ILE A 477 -5.01 65.97 -23.47
N ASN A 478 -3.79 66.20 -22.98
CA ASN A 478 -3.06 67.47 -23.13
C ASN A 478 -2.37 67.60 -24.50
N ILE A 479 -1.88 68.79 -24.83
CA ILE A 479 -1.20 69.09 -26.12
C ILE A 479 0.10 68.29 -26.29
N ASP A 480 0.76 67.92 -25.18
CA ASP A 480 1.96 67.09 -25.14
C ASP A 480 1.66 65.58 -25.08
N ASN A 481 0.41 65.19 -25.33
CA ASN A 481 -0.12 63.82 -25.26
C ASN A 481 -0.14 63.18 -23.86
N SER A 482 0.20 63.92 -22.79
CA SER A 482 0.01 63.44 -21.43
C SER A 482 -1.49 63.41 -21.08
N ILE A 483 -1.91 62.46 -20.24
CA ILE A 483 -3.32 62.33 -19.85
C ILE A 483 -3.50 62.87 -18.42
N SER A 484 -4.45 63.80 -18.28
CA SER A 484 -4.90 64.30 -16.98
C SER A 484 -6.18 63.58 -16.57
N TYR A 485 -6.25 63.15 -15.32
CA TYR A 485 -7.34 62.35 -14.78
C TYR A 485 -7.68 62.73 -13.35
N THR A 486 -8.86 62.31 -12.90
CA THR A 486 -9.28 62.36 -11.50
C THR A 486 -9.60 60.95 -11.03
N THR A 487 -9.31 60.65 -9.77
CA THR A 487 -9.69 59.38 -9.16
C THR A 487 -11.02 59.51 -8.43
N SER A 488 -11.95 58.58 -8.64
CA SER A 488 -13.14 58.42 -7.81
C SER A 488 -12.99 57.20 -6.90
N ILE A 489 -13.62 57.26 -5.72
CA ILE A 489 -13.86 56.07 -4.93
C ILE A 489 -14.96 55.29 -5.66
N TYR A 490 -14.76 54.01 -5.86
CA TYR A 490 -15.79 53.12 -6.38
C TYR A 490 -16.22 52.18 -5.25
N SER A 491 -17.49 51.79 -5.27
CA SER A 491 -17.94 50.60 -4.55
C SER A 491 -17.59 49.43 -5.46
N ASN A 492 -16.77 48.49 -5.01
CA ASN A 492 -16.57 47.23 -5.74
C ASN A 492 -17.95 46.69 -6.11
N ILE A 493 -18.14 46.48 -7.42
CA ILE A 493 -19.17 45.59 -7.95
C ILE A 493 -18.41 44.30 -8.20
N ASP A 494 -19.02 43.23 -7.71
CA ASP A 494 -18.54 41.85 -7.65
C ASP A 494 -17.47 41.50 -6.62
N THR A 495 -17.94 41.40 -5.37
CA THR A 495 -17.25 40.64 -4.33
C THR A 495 -17.48 39.13 -4.45
N SER A 496 -18.51 38.67 -5.20
CA SER A 496 -18.72 37.24 -5.45
C SER A 496 -17.59 36.67 -6.30
N ILE A 497 -17.18 37.36 -7.38
CA ILE A 497 -16.00 36.97 -8.17
C ILE A 497 -14.69 37.07 -7.37
N GLN A 498 -14.59 37.97 -6.39
CA GLN A 498 -13.40 38.02 -5.49
C GLN A 498 -13.42 36.95 -4.40
N GLU A 499 -14.60 36.48 -4.00
CA GLU A 499 -14.79 35.34 -3.10
C GLU A 499 -14.58 34.03 -3.88
N GLU A 500 -14.99 33.96 -5.15
CA GLU A 500 -14.79 32.83 -6.08
C GLU A 500 -13.35 32.77 -6.62
N LEU A 501 -12.66 33.91 -6.75
CA LEU A 501 -11.21 33.99 -6.93
C LEU A 501 -10.44 33.63 -5.65
N ALA A 502 -11.00 33.95 -4.48
CA ALA A 502 -10.47 33.52 -3.20
C ALA A 502 -11.01 32.16 -2.78
N LEU A 503 -11.71 31.44 -3.66
CA LEU A 503 -12.12 30.05 -3.54
C LEU A 503 -11.52 29.25 -4.70
N GLY A 504 -11.15 29.82 -5.85
CA GLY A 504 -10.28 29.17 -6.84
C GLY A 504 -8.83 29.24 -6.39
N TYR A 505 -8.39 30.43 -5.94
CA TYR A 505 -7.06 30.62 -5.35
C TYR A 505 -6.98 30.11 -3.90
N ASN A 506 -8.08 30.04 -3.14
CA ASN A 506 -8.11 29.32 -1.84
C ASN A 506 -8.77 27.95 -1.87
N ASP A 507 -9.29 27.36 -2.94
CA ASP A 507 -9.61 25.92 -2.99
C ASP A 507 -8.49 25.22 -3.77
N GLN A 508 -7.69 25.91 -4.60
CA GLN A 508 -6.35 25.44 -4.93
C GLN A 508 -5.36 25.71 -3.79
N MET A 509 -5.47 26.84 -3.06
CA MET A 509 -4.77 26.96 -1.77
C MET A 509 -5.44 26.19 -0.63
N GLN A 510 -6.69 25.67 -0.71
CA GLN A 510 -7.37 24.81 0.30
C GLN A 510 -7.62 23.36 -0.17
N TYR A 511 -7.17 22.92 -1.33
CA TYR A 511 -6.72 21.54 -1.54
C TYR A 511 -5.20 21.44 -1.27
N GLN A 512 -4.56 22.62 -1.20
CA GLN A 512 -3.30 22.91 -0.51
C GLN A 512 -3.47 23.48 0.95
N ASP A 513 -4.69 23.59 1.52
CA ASP A 513 -5.03 24.11 2.90
C ASP A 513 -6.48 23.78 3.42
N GLU A 514 -7.19 22.71 2.99
CA GLU A 514 -8.26 22.06 3.80
C GLU A 514 -7.61 21.16 4.86
N GLN A 515 -6.28 21.30 4.98
CA GLN A 515 -5.66 21.81 6.21
C GLN A 515 -6.42 23.01 6.84
N ASN A 516 -7.56 22.72 7.50
CA ASN A 516 -8.31 23.53 8.48
C ASN A 516 -9.42 24.45 7.91
N ASN A 517 -10.66 24.54 8.45
CA ASN A 517 -11.07 24.66 9.86
C ASN A 517 -12.63 24.76 9.99
N PRO A 518 -13.27 24.40 11.13
CA PRO A 518 -13.99 25.47 11.84
C PRO A 518 -13.97 25.29 13.38
N SER A 519 -13.46 26.27 14.12
CA SER A 519 -14.32 27.34 14.68
C SER A 519 -13.69 28.13 15.84
N SER A 520 -13.84 29.45 15.70
CA SER A 520 -13.52 30.57 16.58
C SER A 520 -13.99 30.49 18.05
N THR A 521 -13.27 31.15 18.99
CA THR A 521 -13.65 32.49 19.52
C THR A 521 -12.76 33.04 20.66
N TYR A 522 -12.01 34.11 20.37
CA TYR A 522 -11.93 35.40 21.09
C TYR A 522 -11.94 35.47 22.64
N ASN A 523 -10.83 35.92 23.27
CA ASN A 523 -10.86 37.13 24.14
C ASN A 523 -9.47 37.72 24.46
N ALA A 524 -9.42 39.06 24.49
CA ALA A 524 -8.25 39.90 24.68
C ALA A 524 -7.87 40.11 26.17
N ASN A 525 -6.59 40.39 26.46
CA ASN A 525 -6.15 41.61 27.17
C ASN A 525 -4.63 41.70 27.32
N ASN A 526 -4.08 42.85 26.91
CA ASN A 526 -2.67 43.17 26.96
C ASN A 526 -2.43 44.31 27.97
N TYR A 527 -1.69 44.05 29.05
CA TYR A 527 -0.97 45.02 29.88
C TYR A 527 0.08 44.29 30.72
N ASN A 528 1.33 44.76 30.72
CA ASN A 528 2.22 44.51 31.86
C ASN A 528 2.01 45.56 32.96
N SER A 529 2.34 45.18 34.18
CA SER A 529 1.90 45.76 35.45
C SER A 529 2.54 47.09 35.87
N SER A 530 3.08 47.88 34.93
CA SER A 530 3.72 49.16 35.30
C SER A 530 3.60 50.35 34.35
N GLY A 531 3.10 50.17 33.12
CA GLY A 531 2.51 51.29 32.35
C GLY A 531 3.42 52.48 31.98
N GLU A 532 4.71 52.29 31.66
CA GLU A 532 5.56 53.33 31.05
C GLU A 532 6.40 52.80 29.87
N GLN A 533 6.66 53.69 28.90
CA GLN A 533 7.26 53.46 27.58
C GLN A 533 8.75 53.83 27.63
N GLU A 534 9.67 52.93 27.23
CA GLU A 534 11.12 53.24 27.15
C GLU A 534 11.64 53.26 25.71
N GLU A 535 12.49 54.26 25.45
CA GLU A 535 13.05 54.66 24.16
C GLU A 535 14.58 54.62 24.30
N VAL A 536 15.29 53.80 23.49
CA VAL A 536 16.77 53.83 23.39
C VAL A 536 17.22 53.61 21.93
N THR A 537 18.33 54.29 21.60
CA THR A 537 18.71 54.92 20.32
C THR A 537 19.77 54.20 19.47
N SER A 538 19.87 54.68 18.22
CA SER A 538 20.81 54.33 17.15
C SER A 538 22.31 54.38 17.50
N GLU A 539 22.99 53.23 17.44
CA GLU A 539 24.33 52.99 16.86
C GLU A 539 25.04 51.80 17.53
N LYS A 540 24.70 50.58 17.10
CA LYS A 540 25.69 49.53 16.77
C LYS A 540 25.03 48.36 16.04
N TYR A 541 25.63 48.03 14.89
CA TYR A 541 25.32 46.96 13.94
C TYR A 541 24.07 47.17 13.10
N ASN A 542 24.24 47.65 11.86
CA ASN A 542 23.33 47.51 10.72
C ASN A 542 24.06 47.82 9.40
N GLU A 543 24.20 46.82 8.55
CA GLU A 543 23.62 46.81 7.18
C GLU A 543 23.12 45.36 7.06
N VAL A 544 21.83 45.02 7.11
CA VAL A 544 20.59 45.70 6.67
C VAL A 544 19.48 45.52 7.72
N GLU A 545 18.67 46.55 7.98
CA GLU A 545 17.52 46.55 8.90
C GLU A 545 16.21 46.22 8.16
N TRP A 546 15.43 45.27 8.66
CA TRP A 546 13.97 45.26 8.50
C TRP A 546 13.32 46.20 9.54
N ARG A 547 12.44 47.13 9.15
CA ARG A 547 11.64 47.95 10.09
C ARG A 547 10.16 47.98 9.70
N SER A 548 9.28 47.70 10.66
CA SER A 548 7.82 47.82 10.52
C SER A 548 7.30 49.26 10.72
N MET A 549 6.21 49.62 10.03
CA MET A 549 5.39 50.80 10.35
C MET A 549 3.94 50.41 10.65
N LYS A 550 3.47 50.66 11.88
CA LYS A 550 2.03 50.58 12.24
C LYS A 550 1.24 51.76 11.64
N LYS A 551 0.27 51.49 10.76
CA LYS A 551 -0.75 52.48 10.37
C LYS A 551 -2.13 52.08 10.92
N LYS A 552 -2.90 53.11 11.30
CA LYS A 552 -4.24 53.00 11.89
C LYS A 552 -5.28 53.27 10.82
N ARG A 553 -6.22 52.36 10.55
CA ARG A 553 -7.45 52.72 9.82
C ARG A 553 -8.41 53.43 10.76
N ASN A 554 -8.85 54.62 10.36
CA ASN A 554 -9.98 55.29 11.01
C ASN A 554 -11.28 54.53 10.69
N ALA A 555 -12.10 54.39 11.74
CA ALA A 555 -13.49 53.95 11.82
C ALA A 555 -13.84 52.52 12.25
N PHE A 556 -12.97 51.50 12.19
CA PHE A 556 -13.29 50.15 12.74
C PHE A 556 -12.09 49.35 13.28
N GLY A 557 -11.29 49.95 14.16
CA GLY A 557 -10.68 49.22 15.30
C GLY A 557 -9.57 48.16 15.10
N GLY A 558 -9.10 47.81 13.90
CA GLY A 558 -7.98 46.87 13.71
C GLY A 558 -6.62 47.55 13.44
N HIS A 559 -5.54 47.02 14.02
CA HIS A 559 -4.15 47.33 13.63
C HIS A 559 -3.63 46.23 12.70
N TYR A 560 -2.82 46.58 11.69
CA TYR A 560 -2.05 45.61 10.92
C TYR A 560 -0.61 46.10 10.72
N THR A 561 0.33 45.16 10.59
CA THR A 561 1.75 45.38 10.34
C THR A 561 2.05 44.85 8.93
N VAL A 562 2.85 45.58 8.15
CA VAL A 562 3.30 45.16 6.81
C VAL A 562 4.83 45.17 6.82
N TRP A 563 5.46 44.11 6.29
CA TRP A 563 6.90 43.97 6.08
C TRP A 563 7.20 43.82 4.56
N TYR A 564 8.38 44.26 4.08
CA TYR A 564 8.82 44.13 2.67
C TYR A 564 10.29 43.63 2.60
N LYS A 565 10.59 42.71 1.65
CA LYS A 565 11.76 41.79 1.53
C LYS A 565 13.19 42.36 1.68
N TYR A 566 14.04 41.65 2.45
CA TYR A 566 15.44 41.28 2.15
C TYR A 566 15.86 39.94 2.84
N TYR A 567 16.46 39.05 2.04
CA TYR A 567 17.01 37.70 2.33
C TYR A 567 17.43 37.39 3.79
N GLU A 568 16.80 36.38 4.42
CA GLU A 568 17.29 35.76 5.66
C GLU A 568 17.12 34.23 5.59
N GLN A 569 18.25 33.49 5.64
CA GLN A 569 18.27 32.01 5.74
C GLN A 569 17.88 31.49 7.13
N ASN A 570 17.66 32.42 8.07
CA ASN A 570 17.30 32.11 9.45
C ASN A 570 16.16 33.03 9.84
N LEU A 571 14.97 32.47 10.00
CA LEU A 571 13.80 33.14 10.52
C LEU A 571 13.71 32.82 12.01
N SER A 572 13.51 33.82 12.88
CA SER A 572 13.49 33.60 14.33
C SER A 572 12.37 34.38 14.99
N GLY A 573 11.57 33.69 15.80
CA GLY A 573 10.55 34.22 16.66
C GLY A 573 11.14 34.83 17.93
N THR A 574 10.26 35.05 18.90
CA THR A 574 10.49 35.79 20.12
C THR A 574 10.31 34.87 21.33
N ASN A 575 9.89 35.43 22.47
CA ASN A 575 9.60 34.65 23.68
C ASN A 575 8.08 34.64 23.96
N GLY A 576 7.28 34.72 22.90
CA GLY A 576 5.85 34.44 22.97
C GLY A 576 5.30 34.11 21.60
N ASN A 577 4.14 33.46 21.57
CA ASN A 577 3.47 32.87 20.42
C ASN A 577 3.61 33.67 19.10
N ASP A 578 4.43 33.15 18.20
CA ASP A 578 4.80 33.72 16.91
C ASP A 578 4.21 32.91 15.75
N ARG A 579 4.06 33.54 14.59
CA ARG A 579 3.74 32.84 13.34
C ARG A 579 4.77 33.20 12.29
N ILE A 580 5.48 32.20 11.79
CA ILE A 580 6.59 32.33 10.86
C ILE A 580 6.34 31.43 9.66
N VAL A 581 6.47 31.99 8.46
CA VAL A 581 6.24 31.29 7.20
C VAL A 581 7.46 31.55 6.33
N GLY A 582 8.12 30.46 5.92
CA GLY A 582 9.24 30.46 4.98
C GLY A 582 8.77 30.58 3.53
N HIS A 583 9.67 30.28 2.60
CA HIS A 583 9.53 30.57 1.18
C HIS A 583 10.00 29.38 0.34
N TRP A 584 10.27 29.58 -0.96
CA TRP A 584 10.63 28.51 -1.90
C TRP A 584 12.09 28.00 -1.81
N TRP A 585 12.77 28.12 -0.65
CA TRP A 585 14.17 27.67 -0.52
C TRP A 585 14.48 27.16 0.89
N SER A 586 15.43 26.23 1.00
CA SER A 586 15.92 25.69 2.28
C SER A 586 16.34 26.75 3.33
N GLU A 587 15.63 26.77 4.45
CA GLU A 587 15.68 27.76 5.51
C GLU A 587 15.89 27.13 6.89
N ASN A 588 16.20 27.96 7.89
CA ASN A 588 16.15 27.56 9.29
C ASN A 588 15.15 28.47 10.01
N ILE A 589 14.14 27.88 10.64
CA ILE A 589 13.05 28.60 11.29
C ILE A 589 13.07 28.24 12.77
N TYR A 590 13.16 29.24 13.64
CA TYR A 590 13.20 29.06 15.09
C TYR A 590 12.00 29.77 15.72
N GLY A 591 11.14 29.07 16.47
CA GLY A 591 10.02 29.63 17.22
C GLY A 591 10.51 30.44 18.43
N GLY A 592 11.15 29.76 19.39
CA GLY A 592 11.71 30.39 20.58
C GLY A 592 11.01 29.92 21.86
N ASP A 593 10.56 30.84 22.72
CA ASP A 593 9.67 30.45 23.83
C ASP A 593 8.23 30.88 23.48
N GLY A 594 7.20 30.14 23.86
CA GLY A 594 5.79 30.41 23.56
C GLY A 594 5.20 29.40 22.59
N ASP A 595 3.87 29.37 22.44
CA ASP A 595 3.19 28.41 21.54
C ASP A 595 3.21 28.97 20.10
N ASP A 596 4.14 28.53 19.29
CA ASP A 596 4.51 29.10 17.99
C ASP A 596 3.88 28.36 16.81
N GLN A 597 3.84 29.00 15.64
CA GLN A 597 3.36 28.41 14.38
C GLN A 597 4.38 28.63 13.28
N LEU A 598 5.07 27.57 12.86
CA LEU A 598 6.16 27.59 11.89
C LEU A 598 5.75 26.86 10.61
N HIS A 599 6.08 27.42 9.45
CA HIS A 599 5.85 26.80 8.15
C HIS A 599 7.08 26.99 7.26
N GLY A 600 7.62 25.92 6.66
CA GLY A 600 8.83 25.91 5.83
C GLY A 600 8.59 26.46 4.43
N GLY A 601 7.72 25.85 3.64
CA GLY A 601 7.41 26.28 2.27
C GLY A 601 7.92 25.27 1.25
N ASP A 602 8.77 25.67 0.30
CA ASP A 602 9.43 24.72 -0.60
C ASP A 602 10.94 24.64 -0.30
N GLY A 603 11.55 23.47 -0.53
CA GLY A 603 12.96 23.18 -0.29
C GLY A 603 13.25 22.65 1.12
N ASN A 604 14.40 21.99 1.30
CA ASN A 604 14.72 21.26 2.54
C ASN A 604 14.96 22.18 3.75
N ASP A 605 13.95 22.36 4.58
CA ASP A 605 13.92 23.30 5.69
C ASP A 605 14.35 22.69 7.03
N ASN A 606 14.66 23.54 8.01
CA ASN A 606 14.92 23.14 9.39
C ASN A 606 14.05 23.96 10.34
N LEU A 607 13.01 23.37 10.92
CA LEU A 607 12.08 24.04 11.82
C LEU A 607 12.35 23.60 13.26
N TYR A 608 12.44 24.57 14.18
CA TYR A 608 12.67 24.37 15.61
C TYR A 608 11.59 25.12 16.40
N GLY A 609 10.67 24.41 17.06
CA GLY A 609 9.60 24.98 17.89
C GLY A 609 10.15 25.76 19.07
N GLY A 610 10.74 25.05 20.02
CA GLY A 610 11.40 25.62 21.20
C GLY A 610 10.69 25.28 22.50
N GLU A 611 10.56 26.23 23.44
CA GLU A 611 9.79 26.01 24.68
C GLU A 611 8.33 26.47 24.51
N GLY A 612 7.37 25.58 24.36
CA GLY A 612 5.96 25.93 24.17
C GLY A 612 5.21 24.82 23.45
N ASN A 613 3.89 24.94 23.32
CA ASN A 613 3.09 23.98 22.56
C ASN A 613 2.99 24.43 21.10
N ASP A 614 3.93 24.02 20.27
CA ASP A 614 4.18 24.59 18.96
C ASP A 614 3.42 23.87 17.84
N ILE A 615 3.28 24.53 16.69
CA ILE A 615 2.74 23.94 15.47
C ILE A 615 3.76 24.13 14.35
N LEU A 616 4.28 23.05 13.78
CA LEU A 616 5.32 23.08 12.74
C LEU A 616 4.77 22.45 11.45
N HIS A 617 5.08 23.02 10.29
CA HIS A 617 4.75 22.50 8.96
C HIS A 617 5.98 22.57 8.05
N GLY A 618 6.45 21.46 7.48
CA GLY A 618 7.63 21.45 6.60
C GLY A 618 7.30 22.05 5.25
N GLY A 619 6.34 21.48 4.54
CA GLY A 619 5.94 21.94 3.21
C GLY A 619 6.43 20.96 2.14
N THR A 620 6.96 21.42 1.02
CA THR A 620 7.59 20.55 0.02
C THR A 620 9.10 20.52 0.21
N GLY A 621 9.71 19.35 0.30
CA GLY A 621 11.16 19.24 0.51
C GLY A 621 11.49 18.11 1.46
N ALA A 622 12.78 17.75 1.60
CA ALA A 622 13.19 16.81 2.65
C ALA A 622 13.58 17.61 3.90
N ASP A 623 12.61 17.84 4.77
CA ASP A 623 12.66 18.82 5.86
C ASP A 623 13.13 18.20 7.17
N ASN A 624 13.59 19.03 8.11
CA ASN A 624 13.94 18.61 9.48
C ASN A 624 13.12 19.42 10.49
N LEU A 625 12.19 18.76 11.17
CA LEU A 625 11.25 19.40 12.08
C LEU A 625 11.50 18.93 13.51
N TYR A 626 11.63 19.88 14.45
CA TYR A 626 11.93 19.64 15.86
C TYR A 626 10.97 20.45 16.72
N GLY A 627 10.01 19.83 17.43
CA GLY A 627 9.11 20.53 18.36
C GLY A 627 9.84 21.06 19.60
N GLU A 628 10.77 20.26 20.11
CA GLU A 628 11.65 20.52 21.27
C GLU A 628 11.02 20.37 22.67
N SER A 629 10.24 21.30 23.21
CA SER A 629 9.73 21.19 24.59
C SER A 629 8.32 21.75 24.74
N GLY A 630 7.33 20.88 24.82
CA GLY A 630 5.92 21.21 25.02
C GLY A 630 5.03 20.14 24.40
N GLU A 631 3.73 20.40 24.28
CA GLU A 631 2.83 19.51 23.54
C GLU A 631 2.65 20.07 22.13
N ASP A 632 3.41 19.55 21.18
CA ASP A 632 3.58 20.11 19.85
C ASP A 632 2.70 19.42 18.81
N ILE A 633 2.43 20.10 17.68
CA ILE A 633 1.69 19.57 16.53
C ILE A 633 2.55 19.76 15.28
N ILE A 634 3.08 18.68 14.71
CA ILE A 634 4.07 18.76 13.64
C ILE A 634 3.55 18.09 12.38
N TYR A 635 3.68 18.75 11.23
CA TYR A 635 3.30 18.27 9.90
C TYR A 635 4.55 18.25 9.01
N GLY A 636 4.95 17.09 8.48
CA GLY A 636 6.09 16.93 7.56
C GLY A 636 5.80 17.64 6.24
N GLY A 637 4.89 17.08 5.45
CA GLY A 637 4.48 17.67 4.17
C GLY A 637 4.70 16.71 3.01
N SER A 638 5.45 17.11 2.00
CA SER A 638 5.75 16.29 0.83
C SER A 638 7.24 15.99 0.72
N ASN A 639 7.57 14.74 0.37
CA ASN A 639 8.91 14.11 0.31
C ASN A 639 9.36 13.52 1.66
N ASP A 640 10.54 12.90 1.69
CA ASP A 640 11.03 12.16 2.85
C ASP A 640 11.53 13.11 3.96
N ASP A 641 10.71 13.34 4.99
CA ASP A 641 11.01 14.28 6.07
C ASP A 641 11.70 13.62 7.29
N PHE A 642 12.37 14.41 8.12
CA PHE A 642 12.87 14.00 9.44
C PHE A 642 12.16 14.79 10.53
N ILE A 643 11.35 14.11 11.35
CA ILE A 643 10.48 14.77 12.33
C ILE A 643 10.81 14.29 13.75
N THR A 644 10.90 15.20 14.71
CA THR A 644 11.06 14.87 16.14
C THR A 644 10.17 15.77 16.99
N GLY A 645 9.34 15.15 17.84
CA GLY A 645 8.45 15.85 18.78
C GLY A 645 9.23 16.64 19.83
N GLY A 646 10.06 15.97 20.63
CA GLY A 646 10.74 16.58 21.76
C GLY A 646 10.09 16.20 23.09
N ASP A 647 10.43 16.92 24.15
CA ASP A 647 9.88 16.69 25.49
C ASP A 647 8.40 17.13 25.58
N GLY A 648 7.44 16.20 25.45
CA GLY A 648 6.02 16.41 25.82
C GLY A 648 5.05 15.51 25.05
N ASN A 649 3.74 15.81 25.10
CA ASN A 649 2.73 14.97 24.43
C ASN A 649 2.46 15.50 23.01
N ASP A 650 3.23 15.03 22.04
CA ASP A 650 3.18 15.61 20.70
C ASP A 650 2.18 14.90 19.77
N GLN A 651 1.75 15.62 18.74
CA GLN A 651 0.93 15.13 17.64
C GLN A 651 1.75 15.32 16.37
N ILE A 652 2.07 14.25 15.65
CA ILE A 652 2.92 14.33 14.46
C ILE A 652 2.18 13.73 13.27
N PHE A 653 2.25 14.40 12.12
CA PHE A 653 1.66 14.02 10.85
C PHE A 653 2.78 14.05 9.80
N GLY A 654 3.23 12.90 9.30
CA GLY A 654 4.23 12.88 8.22
C GLY A 654 3.71 13.48 6.92
N ASN A 655 2.46 13.15 6.58
CA ASN A 655 1.81 13.41 5.29
C ASN A 655 2.42 12.55 4.16
N SER A 656 2.75 13.12 3.01
CA SER A 656 3.15 12.36 1.80
C SER A 656 4.68 12.20 1.69
N GLY A 657 5.19 10.98 1.66
CA GLY A 657 6.64 10.74 1.58
C GLY A 657 7.05 9.57 2.47
N ASN A 658 8.30 9.12 2.38
CA ASN A 658 8.84 8.12 3.30
C ASN A 658 9.43 8.83 4.52
N ASP A 659 8.56 9.31 5.40
CA ASP A 659 8.97 10.14 6.53
C ASP A 659 9.67 9.34 7.62
N ASN A 660 10.75 9.90 8.14
CA ASN A 660 11.50 9.41 9.28
C ASN A 660 11.08 10.18 10.55
N ILE A 661 10.04 9.67 11.18
CA ILE A 661 9.46 10.25 12.40
C ILE A 661 10.09 9.59 13.64
N ASN A 662 10.70 10.40 14.49
CA ASN A 662 11.36 10.00 15.73
C ASN A 662 10.74 10.75 16.92
N GLY A 663 9.73 10.16 17.59
CA GLY A 663 9.18 10.72 18.82
C GLY A 663 9.96 10.26 20.06
N ASP A 664 10.36 11.16 20.94
CA ASP A 664 10.89 10.86 22.27
C ASP A 664 9.80 10.86 23.34
N GLY A 665 8.77 10.05 23.11
CA GLY A 665 7.86 9.58 24.16
C GLY A 665 6.59 10.40 24.33
N ASP A 666 5.45 9.70 24.27
CA ASP A 666 4.08 10.18 24.47
C ASP A 666 3.40 10.86 23.25
N LEU A 667 3.48 10.24 22.07
CA LEU A 667 2.69 10.63 20.89
C LEU A 667 1.20 10.22 21.02
N THR A 668 0.27 11.10 20.65
CA THR A 668 -1.15 10.74 20.39
C THR A 668 -1.52 11.03 18.94
N TYR A 669 -1.65 9.98 18.12
CA TYR A 669 -2.08 10.07 16.72
C TYR A 669 -3.61 10.16 16.61
N GLN A 670 -4.15 10.89 15.63
CA GLN A 670 -5.55 10.74 15.16
C GLN A 670 -5.64 11.00 13.64
N ASN A 671 -6.26 10.08 12.91
CA ASN A 671 -6.66 10.10 11.47
C ASN A 671 -5.55 10.12 10.42
N ILE A 672 -5.30 8.99 9.73
CA ILE A 672 -4.47 9.00 8.52
C ILE A 672 -4.93 7.94 7.49
N ASN A 673 -5.04 8.37 6.23
CA ASN A 673 -5.08 7.55 5.02
C ASN A 673 -3.68 7.64 4.35
N ALA A 674 -2.83 6.63 4.49
CA ALA A 674 -1.54 6.55 3.78
C ALA A 674 -1.06 5.09 3.65
N ARG A 675 -0.61 4.68 2.45
CA ARG A 675 -0.33 3.28 2.03
C ARG A 675 1.14 2.82 2.16
N LYS A 676 1.88 3.21 3.21
CA LYS A 676 3.16 2.58 3.67
C LYS A 676 3.82 3.45 4.74
N TRP A 677 3.97 2.91 5.94
CA TRP A 677 4.71 3.57 7.03
C TRP A 677 6.08 2.93 7.19
N LYS A 678 7.11 3.68 7.58
CA LYS A 678 8.39 3.09 8.00
C LYS A 678 8.84 3.73 9.31
N PHE A 679 8.34 3.20 10.41
CA PHE A 679 8.74 3.64 11.74
C PHE A 679 10.16 3.15 12.06
N LYS A 680 11.02 4.02 12.62
CA LYS A 680 12.35 3.60 13.09
C LYS A 680 12.68 4.28 14.41
N PHE A 681 12.34 3.62 15.51
CA PHE A 681 12.56 4.17 16.84
C PHE A 681 14.02 4.02 17.30
N GLY A 682 14.58 5.10 17.83
CA GLY A 682 15.95 5.16 18.35
C GLY A 682 16.00 4.98 19.86
N ALA A 683 16.41 3.80 20.32
CA ALA A 683 16.96 3.48 21.64
C ALA A 683 16.79 4.50 22.79
N ARG A 684 15.58 4.56 23.40
CA ARG A 684 15.39 4.66 24.86
C ARG A 684 13.92 4.58 25.29
N ASN A 685 13.66 3.65 26.21
CA ASN A 685 12.40 3.27 26.86
C ASN A 685 11.36 4.39 27.09
N LYS A 686 10.14 4.18 26.58
CA LYS A 686 8.89 3.99 27.37
C LYS A 686 7.68 3.79 26.43
N GLN A 687 6.99 2.66 26.61
CA GLN A 687 5.60 2.35 26.20
C GLN A 687 5.00 3.27 25.12
N VAL A 688 5.18 2.89 23.85
CA VAL A 688 4.41 3.44 22.74
C VAL A 688 2.97 2.94 22.88
N PHE A 689 2.01 3.84 23.10
CA PHE A 689 0.58 3.52 23.04
C PHE A 689 0.07 3.97 21.67
N ILE A 690 0.00 3.06 20.69
CA ILE A 690 -0.90 3.25 19.55
C ILE A 690 -2.31 2.88 20.06
N GLU A 691 -3.06 3.86 20.56
CA GLU A 691 -4.52 3.73 20.74
C GLU A 691 -5.20 4.54 19.62
N ASN A 692 -5.15 4.00 18.40
CA ASN A 692 -6.11 4.41 17.38
C ASN A 692 -7.13 3.29 17.20
N THR A 693 -8.39 3.66 17.35
CA THR A 693 -9.45 2.98 16.61
C THR A 693 -9.25 3.43 15.17
N ILE A 694 -8.43 2.70 14.41
CA ILE A 694 -8.26 2.91 12.98
C ILE A 694 -9.48 2.22 12.33
N ASP A 695 -10.42 3.00 11.81
CA ASP A 695 -11.38 2.51 10.79
C ASP A 695 -10.65 2.65 9.42
N SER A 696 -9.42 2.12 9.28
CA SER A 696 -8.71 2.05 8.00
C SER A 696 -9.23 0.84 7.25
N VAL A 697 -9.46 1.01 5.97
CA VAL A 697 -9.63 -0.09 5.02
C VAL A 697 -8.34 -0.05 4.18
N GLY A 698 -7.40 -0.98 4.40
CA GLY A 698 -6.20 -1.09 3.57
C GLY A 698 -4.98 -1.70 4.27
N ASP A 699 -3.99 -2.08 3.47
CA ASP A 699 -2.79 -2.82 3.86
C ASP A 699 -1.68 -1.91 4.41
N ASP A 700 -1.26 -2.13 5.67
CA ASP A 700 -0.26 -1.32 6.35
C ASP A 700 1.13 -1.99 6.41
N TYR A 701 2.21 -1.19 6.54
CA TYR A 701 3.56 -1.70 6.84
C TYR A 701 4.09 -0.99 8.10
N ILE A 702 4.47 -1.70 9.16
CA ILE A 702 4.81 -1.12 10.48
C ILE A 702 6.14 -1.70 10.99
N GLU A 703 7.07 -0.85 11.47
CA GLU A 703 8.37 -1.25 12.06
C GLU A 703 8.56 -0.70 13.50
N GLY A 704 8.46 -1.52 14.55
CA GLY A 704 8.54 -1.08 15.97
C GLY A 704 9.95 -0.75 16.48
N GLY A 705 11.02 -1.28 15.86
CA GLY A 705 12.39 -0.89 16.17
C GLY A 705 12.96 -1.55 17.43
N ASP A 706 13.74 -0.83 18.25
CA ASP A 706 14.27 -1.36 19.53
C ASP A 706 13.41 -0.82 20.69
N GLY A 707 12.74 -1.67 21.48
CA GLY A 707 11.85 -1.24 22.55
C GLY A 707 10.91 -2.35 23.02
N ASP A 708 10.14 -2.07 24.08
CA ASP A 708 8.93 -2.87 24.35
C ASP A 708 7.78 -2.05 23.70
N ASP A 709 7.34 -2.45 22.52
CA ASP A 709 6.41 -1.71 21.67
C ASP A 709 4.98 -2.25 21.75
N LYS A 710 3.98 -1.41 21.49
CA LYS A 710 2.58 -1.84 21.40
C LYS A 710 1.97 -1.34 20.10
N ILE A 711 1.70 -2.28 19.21
CA ILE A 711 1.14 -2.11 17.87
C ILE A 711 -0.30 -2.61 17.88
N THR A 712 -1.23 -1.79 17.42
CA THR A 712 -2.65 -2.17 17.30
C THR A 712 -3.20 -1.61 16.00
N ASP A 713 -3.52 -2.51 15.09
CA ASP A 713 -4.22 -2.32 13.83
C ASP A 713 -5.54 -3.11 13.87
N LEU A 714 -6.52 -2.72 13.06
CA LEU A 714 -7.90 -3.23 13.16
C LEU A 714 -8.49 -3.80 11.86
N SER A 715 -7.91 -3.53 10.68
CA SER A 715 -8.28 -4.18 9.41
C SER A 715 -7.33 -3.88 8.24
N GLY A 716 -7.06 -4.86 7.37
CA GLY A 716 -6.14 -4.78 6.22
C GLY A 716 -5.22 -6.00 6.10
N HIS A 717 -4.51 -6.20 4.99
CA HIS A 717 -3.42 -7.19 4.89
C HIS A 717 -2.10 -6.54 5.30
N ASN A 718 -1.72 -6.64 6.57
CA ASN A 718 -0.66 -5.81 7.14
C ASN A 718 0.70 -6.51 7.16
N ILE A 719 1.79 -5.76 7.10
CA ILE A 719 3.16 -6.24 7.29
C ILE A 719 3.75 -5.57 8.53
N ILE A 720 3.92 -6.32 9.61
CA ILE A 720 4.40 -5.79 10.89
C ILE A 720 5.74 -6.43 11.25
N ILE A 721 6.70 -5.60 11.63
CA ILE A 721 8.01 -5.99 12.13
C ILE A 721 8.19 -5.29 13.48
N SER A 722 7.89 -5.93 14.61
CA SER A 722 7.89 -5.25 15.91
C SER A 722 9.30 -4.93 16.40
N GLY A 723 10.26 -5.85 16.22
CA GLY A 723 11.69 -5.55 16.38
C GLY A 723 12.26 -6.07 17.71
N ASN A 724 13.22 -5.38 18.32
CA ASN A 724 13.90 -5.89 19.52
C ASN A 724 13.24 -5.42 20.81
N GLY A 725 12.68 -6.33 21.60
CA GLY A 725 12.21 -6.15 22.97
C GLY A 725 10.88 -6.86 23.17
N ASN A 726 10.15 -6.61 24.26
CA ASN A 726 8.92 -7.39 24.54
C ASN A 726 7.70 -6.64 24.02
N ASP A 727 7.25 -7.03 22.84
CA ASP A 727 6.26 -6.29 22.08
C ASP A 727 4.84 -6.81 22.30
N ILE A 728 3.85 -6.00 21.95
CA ILE A 728 2.42 -6.36 21.93
C ILE A 728 1.86 -5.97 20.57
N VAL A 729 1.52 -6.94 19.74
CA VAL A 729 0.97 -6.75 18.39
C VAL A 729 -0.47 -7.24 18.34
N ASN A 730 -1.35 -6.49 17.69
CA ASN A 730 -2.74 -6.87 17.41
C ASN A 730 -3.14 -6.32 16.03
N THR A 731 -3.50 -7.14 15.04
CA THR A 731 -3.65 -6.67 13.64
C THR A 731 -5.08 -6.67 13.08
N GLY A 732 -5.98 -7.47 13.64
CA GLY A 732 -7.42 -7.23 13.50
C GLY A 732 -8.13 -8.13 12.49
N GLN A 733 -8.30 -7.72 11.24
CA GLN A 733 -8.93 -8.53 10.18
C GLN A 733 -8.13 -8.37 8.89
N GLY A 734 -8.06 -9.37 8.01
CA GLY A 734 -7.21 -9.40 6.81
C GLY A 734 -6.05 -10.40 6.99
N GLU A 735 -5.39 -10.77 5.89
CA GLU A 735 -4.25 -11.71 5.95
C GLU A 735 -2.96 -10.94 6.25
N ASP A 736 -2.43 -11.10 7.46
CA ASP A 736 -1.34 -10.33 8.01
C ASP A 736 -0.01 -11.08 7.97
N TYR A 737 1.09 -10.38 7.74
CA TYR A 737 2.47 -10.82 7.96
C TYR A 737 3.01 -10.16 9.22
N ILE A 738 3.45 -10.94 10.21
CA ILE A 738 3.95 -10.43 11.49
C ILE A 738 5.32 -11.04 11.83
N GLU A 739 6.29 -10.20 12.17
CA GLU A 739 7.63 -10.59 12.64
C GLU A 739 7.94 -9.95 14.00
N GLY A 740 7.93 -10.76 15.07
CA GLY A 740 8.26 -10.35 16.43
C GLY A 740 9.73 -9.96 16.61
N ASN A 741 10.65 -10.76 16.06
CA ASN A 741 12.12 -10.64 16.22
C ASN A 741 12.62 -10.98 17.64
N ASP A 742 13.60 -10.24 18.19
CA ASP A 742 14.22 -10.60 19.48
C ASP A 742 13.35 -10.07 20.63
N GLY A 743 12.71 -10.91 21.43
CA GLY A 743 11.70 -10.40 22.35
C GLY A 743 11.11 -11.37 23.36
N SER A 744 9.94 -11.06 23.85
CA SER A 744 9.03 -12.01 24.51
C SER A 744 7.68 -11.42 24.24
N ASP A 745 7.24 -11.67 23.01
CA ASP A 745 6.26 -10.86 22.32
C ASP A 745 4.87 -11.40 22.57
N LYS A 746 3.88 -10.53 22.43
CA LYS A 746 2.48 -10.91 22.53
C LYS A 746 1.77 -10.52 21.24
N ILE A 747 1.47 -11.50 20.40
CA ILE A 747 0.91 -11.32 19.07
C ILE A 747 -0.53 -11.84 19.05
N SER A 748 -1.45 -11.07 18.46
CA SER A 748 -2.81 -11.48 18.08
C SER A 748 -3.01 -11.06 16.63
N ALA A 749 -3.21 -12.00 15.70
CA ALA A 749 -3.32 -11.66 14.30
C ALA A 749 -4.76 -11.30 13.90
N GLY A 750 -5.74 -12.04 14.40
CA GLY A 750 -7.14 -11.66 14.31
C GLY A 750 -7.87 -12.50 13.27
N GLY A 751 -8.61 -11.91 12.35
CA GLY A 751 -9.33 -12.70 11.34
C GLY A 751 -8.58 -12.68 10.02
N GLY A 752 -8.25 -13.81 9.41
CA GLY A 752 -7.46 -13.86 8.19
C GLY A 752 -6.61 -15.13 8.14
N ASN A 753 -5.93 -15.37 7.03
CA ASN A 753 -4.94 -16.43 6.95
C ASN A 753 -3.57 -15.80 7.20
N ASP A 754 -3.13 -15.77 8.45
CA ASP A 754 -2.01 -14.94 8.87
C ASP A 754 -0.68 -15.69 8.83
N LEU A 755 0.42 -15.00 8.52
CA LEU A 755 1.78 -15.52 8.58
C LEU A 755 2.54 -14.86 9.73
N ILE A 756 2.79 -15.64 10.79
CA ILE A 756 3.36 -15.14 12.03
C ILE A 756 4.73 -15.77 12.30
N TYR A 757 5.72 -14.93 12.59
CA TYR A 757 7.04 -15.30 13.10
C TYR A 757 7.22 -14.69 14.49
N GLY A 758 7.24 -15.52 15.54
CA GLY A 758 7.50 -15.10 16.93
C GLY A 758 8.90 -14.51 17.08
N GLY A 759 9.92 -15.31 16.77
CA GLY A 759 11.29 -14.84 16.72
C GLY A 759 12.16 -15.47 17.81
N SER A 760 13.02 -14.68 18.44
CA SER A 760 13.84 -15.15 19.54
C SER A 760 13.27 -14.70 20.86
N GLY A 761 12.74 -15.62 21.66
CA GLY A 761 12.42 -15.40 23.06
C GLY A 761 11.26 -16.23 23.53
N ASN A 762 10.38 -15.65 24.34
CA ASN A 762 9.29 -16.41 24.94
C ASN A 762 7.98 -15.76 24.56
N ASP A 763 7.42 -16.19 23.44
CA ASP A 763 6.36 -15.47 22.77
C ASP A 763 4.98 -16.04 23.14
N ILE A 764 3.97 -15.19 23.07
CA ILE A 764 2.56 -15.54 23.25
C ILE A 764 1.85 -15.17 21.94
N ILE A 765 1.50 -16.17 21.15
CA ILE A 765 0.95 -15.99 19.81
C ILE A 765 -0.49 -16.50 19.79
N ASN A 766 -1.39 -15.69 19.22
CA ASN A 766 -2.77 -16.03 18.97
C ASN A 766 -3.07 -15.78 17.48
N GLY A 767 -3.40 -16.83 16.72
CA GLY A 767 -3.80 -16.71 15.31
C GLY A 767 -5.16 -16.04 15.17
N ASP A 768 -6.13 -16.50 15.98
CA ASP A 768 -7.55 -16.12 16.00
C ASP A 768 -8.38 -16.84 14.90
N ASP A 769 -9.08 -16.18 13.98
CA ASP A 769 -9.97 -16.84 13.01
C ASP A 769 -9.29 -16.92 11.62
N GLY A 770 -9.20 -18.10 11.01
CA GLY A 770 -8.69 -18.33 9.65
C GLY A 770 -7.58 -19.38 9.63
N ASN A 771 -7.05 -19.70 8.45
CA ASN A 771 -6.04 -20.75 8.29
C ASN A 771 -4.64 -20.15 8.41
N ASP A 772 -4.12 -20.11 9.62
CA ASP A 772 -2.90 -19.41 9.97
C ASP A 772 -1.64 -20.26 9.75
N THR A 773 -0.52 -19.59 9.48
CA THR A 773 0.82 -20.18 9.46
C THR A 773 1.68 -19.53 10.55
N ILE A 774 1.96 -20.29 11.61
CA ILE A 774 2.63 -19.78 12.82
C ILE A 774 3.97 -20.47 13.02
N TYR A 775 5.03 -19.67 13.21
CA TYR A 775 6.36 -20.11 13.60
C TYR A 775 6.78 -19.45 14.91
N GLY A 776 6.86 -20.20 16.02
CA GLY A 776 7.38 -19.72 17.31
C GLY A 776 8.86 -19.34 17.22
N GLN A 777 9.67 -20.23 16.65
CA GLN A 777 11.12 -20.13 16.44
C GLN A 777 11.96 -20.44 17.69
N GLU A 778 12.75 -19.51 18.23
CA GLU A 778 13.66 -19.83 19.36
C GLU A 778 13.05 -19.42 20.71
N GLY A 779 12.77 -20.38 21.59
CA GLY A 779 12.53 -20.18 23.02
C GLY A 779 11.21 -20.79 23.50
N PHE A 780 10.71 -20.42 24.69
CA PHE A 780 9.51 -21.09 25.24
C PHE A 780 8.27 -20.32 24.78
N ASP A 781 7.56 -20.86 23.80
CA ASP A 781 6.43 -20.19 23.18
C ASP A 781 5.09 -20.74 23.64
N ILE A 782 4.08 -19.87 23.70
CA ILE A 782 2.69 -20.21 23.96
C ILE A 782 1.89 -19.84 22.72
N ILE A 783 1.49 -20.84 21.95
CA ILE A 783 0.79 -20.67 20.68
C ILE A 783 -0.65 -21.19 20.81
N LYS A 784 -1.59 -20.37 20.36
CA LYS A 784 -2.99 -20.72 20.19
C LYS A 784 -3.38 -20.34 18.76
N ALA A 785 -3.71 -21.31 17.91
CA ALA A 785 -3.96 -21.00 16.50
C ALA A 785 -5.38 -20.43 16.33
N GLY A 786 -6.43 -21.21 16.55
CA GLY A 786 -7.79 -20.67 16.72
C GLY A 786 -8.85 -21.40 15.92
N GLU A 787 -9.70 -20.69 15.17
CA GLU A 787 -10.68 -21.34 14.27
C GLU A 787 -10.08 -21.43 12.87
N GLY A 788 -9.87 -22.61 12.29
CA GLY A 788 -9.32 -22.75 10.94
C GLY A 788 -8.49 -24.01 10.77
N ASP A 789 -8.05 -24.33 9.57
CA ASP A 789 -7.09 -25.42 9.34
C ASP A 789 -5.66 -24.84 9.38
N ASP A 790 -5.01 -24.90 10.53
CA ASP A 790 -3.78 -24.16 10.82
C ASP A 790 -2.49 -24.94 10.54
N TYR A 791 -1.40 -24.22 10.26
CA TYR A 791 -0.03 -24.75 10.21
C TYR A 791 0.82 -24.13 11.32
N ILE A 792 1.38 -24.97 12.20
CA ILE A 792 2.13 -24.50 13.37
C ILE A 792 3.49 -25.20 13.48
N SER A 793 4.54 -24.42 13.76
CA SER A 793 5.87 -24.90 14.14
C SER A 793 6.31 -24.19 15.42
N GLY A 794 6.44 -24.94 16.53
CA GLY A 794 6.92 -24.42 17.82
C GLY A 794 8.36 -23.94 17.70
N GLY A 795 9.25 -24.84 17.27
CA GLY A 795 10.63 -24.52 16.92
C GLY A 795 11.63 -25.11 17.89
N ALA A 796 12.41 -24.28 18.56
CA ALA A 796 13.42 -24.73 19.51
C ALA A 796 13.03 -24.35 20.93
N ASN A 797 13.29 -25.26 21.87
CA ASN A 797 12.92 -25.22 23.29
C ASN A 797 11.52 -25.79 23.55
N ASP A 798 11.12 -25.80 24.82
CA ASP A 798 9.92 -26.48 25.28
C ASP A 798 8.71 -25.57 24.97
N ASP A 799 7.76 -25.99 24.14
CA ASP A 799 6.63 -25.14 23.71
C ASP A 799 5.28 -25.60 24.26
N LEU A 800 4.30 -24.69 24.28
CA LEU A 800 2.90 -24.97 24.59
C LEU A 800 2.01 -24.55 23.42
N ILE A 801 1.45 -25.52 22.71
CA ILE A 801 0.72 -25.31 21.45
C ILE A 801 -0.71 -25.86 21.57
N ASN A 802 -1.67 -25.12 21.04
CA ASN A 802 -3.07 -25.52 20.92
C ASN A 802 -3.60 -25.15 19.53
N GLY A 803 -4.04 -26.14 18.75
CA GLY A 803 -4.66 -25.93 17.44
C GLY A 803 -6.04 -25.26 17.52
N ASP A 804 -6.85 -25.67 18.50
CA ASP A 804 -8.27 -25.26 18.67
C ASP A 804 -9.22 -25.93 17.65
N ASP A 805 -10.07 -25.20 16.93
CA ASP A 805 -11.11 -25.78 16.08
C ASP A 805 -10.59 -25.83 14.64
N GLY A 806 -10.37 -27.01 14.06
CA GLY A 806 -9.58 -27.08 12.84
C GLY A 806 -9.13 -28.49 12.48
N SER A 807 -8.75 -28.74 11.22
CA SER A 807 -7.89 -29.88 10.89
C SER A 807 -6.45 -29.41 10.77
N ASP A 808 -5.76 -29.35 11.89
CA ASP A 808 -4.50 -28.63 12.04
C ASP A 808 -3.29 -29.48 11.68
N THR A 809 -2.19 -28.82 11.29
CA THR A 809 -0.88 -29.43 11.10
C THR A 809 0.12 -28.81 12.07
N ILE A 810 0.52 -29.57 13.09
CA ILE A 810 1.32 -29.07 14.21
C ILE A 810 2.66 -29.80 14.32
N TYR A 811 3.75 -29.03 14.39
CA TYR A 811 5.11 -29.50 14.63
C TYR A 811 5.65 -28.89 15.93
N GLY A 812 6.03 -29.73 16.91
CA GLY A 812 6.75 -29.29 18.12
C GLY A 812 8.23 -28.98 17.85
N ASP A 813 8.82 -29.68 16.88
CA ASP A 813 10.22 -29.57 16.46
C ASP A 813 11.24 -30.05 17.51
N THR A 814 11.90 -29.17 18.26
CA THR A 814 12.95 -29.58 19.21
C THR A 814 12.69 -29.02 20.60
N GLY A 815 12.37 -29.86 21.57
CA GLY A 815 11.85 -29.33 22.83
C GLY A 815 11.48 -30.40 23.83
N ILE A 816 10.67 -30.02 24.81
CA ILE A 816 9.78 -30.92 25.53
C ILE A 816 8.41 -30.27 25.42
N ASP A 817 7.69 -30.64 24.37
CA ASP A 817 6.58 -29.85 23.89
C ASP A 817 5.25 -30.35 24.47
N GLN A 818 4.31 -29.45 24.67
CA GLN A 818 2.94 -29.74 25.10
C GLN A 818 1.99 -29.28 24.01
N ILE A 819 1.34 -30.23 23.34
CA ILE A 819 0.53 -29.97 22.14
C ILE A 819 -0.87 -30.55 22.31
N SER A 820 -1.90 -29.74 22.09
CA SER A 820 -3.29 -30.16 21.81
C SER A 820 -3.61 -29.86 20.35
N GLY A 821 -4.19 -30.80 19.63
CA GLY A 821 -4.85 -30.58 18.34
C GLY A 821 -6.11 -29.74 18.55
N GLY A 822 -7.17 -30.38 19.02
CA GLY A 822 -8.39 -29.71 19.43
C GLY A 822 -9.62 -30.39 18.83
N ASP A 823 -10.53 -29.62 18.24
CA ASP A 823 -11.69 -30.19 17.55
C ASP A 823 -11.43 -30.26 16.03
N GLY A 824 -11.30 -31.47 15.46
CA GLY A 824 -11.15 -31.72 14.03
C GLY A 824 -10.16 -32.85 13.77
N ASN A 825 -9.69 -33.07 12.53
CA ASN A 825 -8.80 -34.20 12.26
C ASN A 825 -7.36 -33.71 12.12
N ASP A 826 -6.60 -33.82 13.19
CA ASP A 826 -5.32 -33.13 13.30
C ASP A 826 -4.14 -34.01 12.89
N PHE A 827 -3.08 -33.37 12.40
CA PHE A 827 -1.76 -33.96 12.24
C PHE A 827 -0.79 -33.35 13.24
N ILE A 828 -0.30 -34.15 14.18
CA ILE A 828 0.63 -33.70 15.23
C ILE A 828 1.95 -34.46 15.11
N PHE A 829 3.07 -33.75 15.08
CA PHE A 829 4.41 -34.31 15.20
C PHE A 829 5.20 -33.63 16.32
N GLY A 830 5.48 -34.34 17.42
CA GLY A 830 6.21 -33.82 18.58
C GLY A 830 7.64 -33.41 18.22
N GLY A 831 8.36 -34.31 17.52
CA GLY A 831 9.69 -34.00 17.00
C GLY A 831 10.78 -34.67 17.85
N SER A 832 11.70 -33.90 18.43
CA SER A 832 12.68 -34.44 19.37
C SER A 832 12.44 -33.88 20.75
N GLY A 833 12.27 -34.74 21.75
CA GLY A 833 11.91 -34.26 23.07
C GLY A 833 11.48 -35.34 24.02
N ALA A 834 10.50 -35.05 24.86
CA ALA A 834 9.82 -36.03 25.71
C ALA A 834 8.42 -35.49 25.90
N ASP A 835 7.68 -35.51 24.81
CA ASP A 835 6.60 -34.57 24.53
C ASP A 835 5.28 -35.06 25.12
N ILE A 836 4.32 -34.15 25.24
CA ILE A 836 2.95 -34.44 25.68
C ILE A 836 2.02 -34.01 24.56
N LEU A 837 1.43 -34.98 23.87
CA LEU A 837 0.63 -34.78 22.67
C LEU A 837 -0.79 -35.26 22.90
N LYS A 838 -1.78 -34.45 22.48
CA LYS A 838 -3.19 -34.78 22.62
C LYS A 838 -3.96 -34.43 21.35
N GLY A 839 -4.71 -35.39 20.81
CA GLY A 839 -5.54 -35.20 19.61
C GLY A 839 -6.82 -34.42 19.91
N ASP A 840 -7.51 -34.79 21.00
CA ASP A 840 -8.81 -34.26 21.42
C ASP A 840 -10.01 -34.86 20.67
N SER A 841 -10.74 -34.14 19.82
CA SER A 841 -11.94 -34.66 19.16
C SER A 841 -11.71 -34.79 17.66
N GLY A 842 -11.72 -36.00 17.11
CA GLY A 842 -11.68 -36.24 15.67
C GLY A 842 -10.86 -37.47 15.31
N ASP A 843 -10.73 -37.79 14.02
CA ASP A 843 -9.89 -38.91 13.60
C ASP A 843 -8.44 -38.40 13.42
N ASP A 844 -7.65 -38.36 14.51
CA ASP A 844 -6.34 -37.68 14.54
C ASP A 844 -5.17 -38.55 14.08
N GLN A 845 -4.10 -37.91 13.60
CA GLN A 845 -2.81 -38.53 13.32
C GLN A 845 -1.70 -37.92 14.17
N ILE A 846 -1.22 -38.68 15.17
CA ILE A 846 -0.19 -38.22 16.11
C ILE A 846 1.08 -39.05 15.99
N LYS A 847 2.22 -38.36 15.98
CA LYS A 847 3.57 -38.93 15.97
C LYS A 847 4.41 -38.29 17.08
N GLY A 848 4.91 -39.09 18.02
CA GLY A 848 5.83 -38.67 19.08
C GLY A 848 7.15 -38.17 18.51
N GLY A 849 7.96 -39.08 17.99
CA GLY A 849 9.24 -38.76 17.35
C GLY A 849 10.41 -39.37 18.10
N ASP A 850 11.44 -38.58 18.40
CA ASP A 850 12.57 -39.02 19.21
C ASP A 850 12.36 -38.54 20.65
N GLY A 851 12.07 -39.41 21.60
CA GLY A 851 11.70 -38.96 22.95
C GLY A 851 11.02 -40.02 23.78
N ASP A 852 10.96 -39.83 25.11
CA ASP A 852 10.03 -40.63 25.92
C ASP A 852 8.70 -39.87 25.97
N ASP A 853 7.79 -40.13 25.02
CA ASP A 853 6.63 -39.28 24.76
C ASP A 853 5.36 -39.78 25.48
N LEU A 854 4.42 -38.87 25.74
CA LEU A 854 3.07 -39.15 26.24
C LEU A 854 2.05 -38.71 25.18
N ILE A 855 1.31 -39.68 24.63
CA ILE A 855 0.32 -39.45 23.58
C ILE A 855 -1.07 -39.84 24.08
N GLU A 856 -2.05 -38.96 23.93
CA GLU A 856 -3.48 -39.20 24.17
C GLU A 856 -4.24 -38.94 22.84
N GLY A 857 -4.89 -39.96 22.27
CA GLY A 857 -5.67 -39.82 21.02
C GLY A 857 -6.87 -38.93 21.25
N GLY A 858 -7.85 -39.44 22.00
CA GLY A 858 -8.97 -38.64 22.45
C GLY A 858 -10.30 -39.31 22.10
N ALA A 859 -11.15 -38.62 21.36
CA ALA A 859 -12.41 -39.16 20.86
C ALA A 859 -12.32 -39.40 19.36
N ASP A 860 -13.03 -40.42 18.88
CA ASP A 860 -13.05 -40.89 17.49
C ASP A 860 -11.80 -41.74 17.14
N ASN A 861 -11.53 -42.05 15.87
CA ASN A 861 -10.62 -43.16 15.51
C ASN A 861 -9.23 -42.65 15.14
N ASP A 862 -8.29 -42.80 16.07
CA ASP A 862 -6.98 -42.16 15.95
C ASP A 862 -5.89 -43.06 15.37
N LEU A 863 -4.84 -42.41 14.87
CA LEU A 863 -3.65 -43.02 14.31
C LEU A 863 -2.40 -42.52 15.05
N LEU A 864 -1.95 -43.30 16.02
CA LEU A 864 -0.94 -42.92 17.01
C LEU A 864 0.37 -43.70 16.82
N TYR A 865 1.50 -42.98 16.75
CA TYR A 865 2.84 -43.55 16.61
C TYR A 865 3.82 -42.96 17.64
N GLY A 866 4.44 -43.78 18.48
CA GLY A 866 5.50 -43.33 19.41
C GLY A 866 6.81 -43.02 18.70
N GLN A 867 7.28 -43.98 17.89
CA GLN A 867 8.55 -43.98 17.15
C GLN A 867 9.76 -44.36 18.01
N SER A 868 10.62 -43.42 18.40
CA SER A 868 11.87 -43.73 19.11
C SER A 868 11.83 -43.28 20.56
N GLY A 869 11.78 -44.23 21.49
CA GLY A 869 11.92 -43.95 22.92
C GLY A 869 11.00 -44.82 23.74
N SER A 870 10.91 -44.60 25.05
CA SER A 870 10.02 -45.37 25.91
C SER A 870 8.70 -44.64 26.11
N ASP A 871 7.79 -44.83 25.16
CA ASP A 871 6.60 -44.02 25.00
C ASP A 871 5.43 -44.50 25.84
N LYS A 872 4.46 -43.61 26.03
CA LYS A 872 3.21 -43.89 26.71
C LYS A 872 2.03 -43.38 25.89
N ILE A 873 1.24 -44.30 25.35
CA ILE A 873 0.18 -43.97 24.38
C ILE A 873 -1.17 -44.47 24.87
N TYR A 874 -2.17 -43.60 24.81
CA TYR A 874 -3.57 -43.88 25.12
C TYR A 874 -4.44 -43.60 23.89
N GLY A 875 -5.22 -44.59 23.44
CA GLY A 875 -6.20 -44.40 22.35
C GLY A 875 -7.45 -43.63 22.82
N ASP A 876 -7.86 -43.86 24.06
CA ASP A 876 -9.06 -43.28 24.67
C ASP A 876 -10.38 -43.80 24.09
N ALA A 877 -11.14 -43.05 23.29
CA ALA A 877 -12.49 -43.43 22.89
C ALA A 877 -12.62 -43.51 21.38
N GLY A 878 -12.53 -44.69 20.79
CA GLY A 878 -12.33 -44.78 19.35
C GLY A 878 -12.38 -46.17 18.76
N ASN A 879 -11.75 -46.34 17.61
CA ASN A 879 -11.22 -47.64 17.19
C ASN A 879 -9.80 -47.36 16.71
N ASP A 880 -8.88 -47.33 17.65
CA ASP A 880 -7.62 -46.64 17.43
C ASP A 880 -6.56 -47.56 16.85
N TYR A 881 -5.63 -46.99 16.11
CA TYR A 881 -4.41 -47.66 15.70
C TYR A 881 -3.24 -47.07 16.47
N ILE A 882 -2.56 -47.91 17.24
CA ILE A 882 -1.45 -47.53 18.11
C ILE A 882 -0.22 -48.36 17.73
N ASP A 883 0.91 -47.69 17.49
CA ASP A 883 2.22 -48.31 17.23
C ASP A 883 3.30 -47.66 18.11
N GLY A 884 3.87 -48.41 19.06
CA GLY A 884 4.89 -47.92 19.99
C GLY A 884 6.20 -47.59 19.27
N GLY A 885 6.69 -48.52 18.46
CA GLY A 885 7.87 -48.31 17.62
C GLY A 885 9.09 -49.06 18.13
N ILE A 886 10.11 -48.36 18.60
CA ILE A 886 11.35 -48.93 19.14
C ILE A 886 11.58 -48.50 20.58
N GLU A 887 12.22 -49.37 21.36
CA GLU A 887 12.38 -49.27 22.81
C GLU A 887 11.12 -49.69 23.58
N GLY A 888 10.97 -49.34 24.86
CA GLY A 888 10.04 -50.05 25.75
C GLY A 888 8.80 -49.24 26.09
N ASP A 889 7.67 -49.58 25.49
CA ASP A 889 6.49 -48.70 25.49
C ASP A 889 5.37 -49.14 26.44
N VAL A 890 4.46 -48.24 26.76
CA VAL A 890 3.21 -48.49 27.51
C VAL A 890 2.01 -48.02 26.69
N LEU A 891 1.22 -48.95 26.17
CA LEU A 891 0.15 -48.69 25.22
C LEU A 891 -1.20 -49.14 25.79
N GLU A 892 -2.22 -48.29 25.79
CA GLU A 892 -3.56 -48.60 26.32
C GLU A 892 -4.66 -48.14 25.34
N GLY A 893 -5.49 -49.08 24.85
CA GLY A 893 -6.52 -48.78 23.85
C GLY A 893 -7.78 -48.10 24.40
N ASN A 894 -8.15 -48.38 25.67
CA ASN A 894 -9.37 -47.86 26.29
C ASN A 894 -10.68 -48.28 25.57
N ASP A 895 -11.63 -47.39 25.33
CA ASP A 895 -12.96 -47.73 24.80
C ASP A 895 -12.93 -47.84 23.27
N GLY A 896 -13.12 -49.02 22.68
CA GLY A 896 -13.01 -49.14 21.23
C GLY A 896 -12.76 -50.55 20.73
N ASN A 897 -12.63 -50.74 19.40
CA ASN A 897 -12.02 -51.95 18.85
C ASN A 897 -10.64 -51.61 18.30
N ASP A 898 -9.64 -51.68 19.17
CA ASP A 898 -8.35 -51.04 18.89
C ASP A 898 -7.35 -52.00 18.27
N THR A 899 -6.36 -51.47 17.58
CA THR A 899 -5.18 -52.20 17.08
C THR A 899 -3.93 -51.62 17.73
N ILE A 900 -3.34 -52.39 18.64
CA ILE A 900 -2.18 -51.98 19.43
C ILE A 900 -0.97 -52.82 19.03
N ILE A 901 0.13 -52.17 18.65
CA ILE A 901 1.38 -52.78 18.20
C ILE A 901 2.53 -52.24 19.08
N GLY A 902 3.25 -53.12 19.77
CA GLY A 902 4.41 -52.76 20.59
C GLY A 902 5.62 -52.38 19.74
N GLY A 903 6.11 -53.34 18.95
CA GLY A 903 7.20 -53.10 18.01
C GLY A 903 8.50 -53.80 18.43
N GLN A 904 9.60 -53.07 18.53
CA GLN A 904 10.89 -53.58 19.02
C GLN A 904 11.11 -53.13 20.45
N GLY A 905 10.97 -54.00 21.45
CA GLY A 905 10.87 -53.44 22.79
C GLY A 905 10.68 -54.44 23.91
N ASN A 906 10.51 -53.94 25.13
CA ASN A 906 9.89 -54.77 26.16
C ASN A 906 8.63 -54.03 26.58
N ASP A 907 7.56 -54.29 25.84
CA ASP A 907 6.41 -53.39 25.82
C ASP A 907 5.34 -53.84 26.81
N ILE A 908 4.49 -52.90 27.23
CA ILE A 908 3.32 -53.15 28.05
C ILE A 908 2.09 -52.72 27.27
N LEU A 909 1.29 -53.69 26.82
CA LEU A 909 0.06 -53.43 26.08
C LEU A 909 -1.15 -53.72 26.98
N VAL A 910 -2.10 -52.80 27.04
CA VAL A 910 -3.33 -52.89 27.82
C VAL A 910 -4.52 -52.78 26.86
N ASP A 911 -5.43 -53.75 26.94
CA ASP A 911 -6.70 -53.70 26.19
C ASP A 911 -7.68 -52.70 26.84
N GLY A 912 -8.90 -52.64 26.32
CA GLY A 912 -9.98 -51.98 27.01
C GLY A 912 -11.36 -52.52 26.64
N ALA A 913 -12.31 -51.63 26.39
CA ALA A 913 -13.69 -52.01 26.12
C ALA A 913 -13.97 -52.19 24.63
N GLY A 914 -13.78 -53.39 24.12
CA GLY A 914 -14.30 -53.80 22.82
C GLY A 914 -13.58 -55.04 22.35
N SER A 915 -13.42 -55.22 21.04
CA SER A 915 -12.77 -56.40 20.45
C SER A 915 -11.42 -56.01 19.86
N ASP A 916 -10.37 -56.15 20.66
CA ASP A 916 -9.10 -55.50 20.35
C ASP A 916 -8.11 -56.45 19.66
N ILE A 917 -7.10 -55.90 19.00
CA ILE A 917 -5.96 -56.61 18.43
C ILE A 917 -4.69 -56.12 19.13
N LEU A 918 -4.00 -57.01 19.83
CA LEU A 918 -2.77 -56.68 20.55
C LEU A 918 -1.60 -57.48 19.96
N ASP A 919 -0.56 -56.80 19.51
CA ASP A 919 0.64 -57.38 18.90
C ASP A 919 1.90 -56.86 19.60
N GLY A 920 2.52 -57.69 20.47
CA GLY A 920 3.74 -57.28 21.17
C GLY A 920 4.96 -57.09 20.27
N GLY A 921 4.96 -57.65 19.05
CA GLY A 921 6.10 -57.54 18.16
C GLY A 921 7.27 -58.44 18.57
N SER A 922 8.42 -57.83 18.85
CA SER A 922 9.69 -58.51 19.13
C SER A 922 10.24 -58.17 20.51
N ASP A 923 11.03 -59.08 21.06
CA ASP A 923 11.61 -59.04 22.41
C ASP A 923 10.65 -59.54 23.51
N SER A 924 10.57 -58.96 24.72
CA SER A 924 9.83 -59.60 25.85
C SER A 924 8.73 -58.70 26.42
N ASP A 925 7.49 -59.01 26.05
CA ASP A 925 6.37 -58.10 26.28
C ASP A 925 5.42 -58.53 27.40
N ILE A 926 4.63 -57.59 27.91
CA ILE A 926 3.57 -57.79 28.90
C ILE A 926 2.25 -57.33 28.31
N ILE A 927 1.35 -58.28 28.08
CA ILE A 927 -0.01 -58.00 27.63
C ILE A 927 -0.95 -58.10 28.83
N ILE A 928 -1.65 -57.01 29.16
CA ILE A 928 -2.63 -56.92 30.23
C ILE A 928 -4.02 -56.94 29.61
N LEU A 929 -4.76 -58.03 29.88
CA LEU A 929 -6.16 -58.11 29.49
C LEU A 929 -7.05 -57.76 30.68
N THR A 930 -7.90 -56.76 30.51
CA THR A 930 -8.78 -56.21 31.52
C THR A 930 -10.16 -56.83 31.39
N THR A 931 -10.81 -57.05 32.53
CA THR A 931 -12.18 -57.57 32.53
C THR A 931 -12.94 -56.99 33.70
N GLU A 932 -14.05 -56.28 33.43
CA GLU A 932 -14.97 -55.82 34.46
C GLU A 932 -15.92 -56.96 34.91
N ILE A 933 -15.97 -57.21 36.22
CA ILE A 933 -16.90 -58.18 36.83
C ILE A 933 -17.79 -57.53 37.91
N ASP A 934 -19.03 -58.00 38.02
CA ASP A 934 -20.00 -57.51 39.01
C ASP A 934 -19.67 -58.00 40.42
N GLY A 935 -20.38 -57.47 41.41
CA GLY A 935 -20.27 -57.90 42.81
C GLY A 935 -20.64 -59.38 43.06
N ASN A 936 -21.08 -60.12 42.04
CA ASN A 936 -21.35 -61.56 42.08
C ASN A 936 -20.29 -62.38 41.31
N GLY A 937 -19.28 -61.75 40.71
CA GLY A 937 -18.25 -62.41 39.91
C GLY A 937 -18.68 -62.76 38.49
N ASN A 938 -19.77 -62.19 37.97
CA ASN A 938 -20.14 -62.32 36.57
C ASN A 938 -19.48 -61.20 35.75
N THR A 939 -18.96 -61.52 34.57
CA THR A 939 -18.53 -60.53 33.58
C THR A 939 -19.66 -59.54 33.30
N ILE A 940 -19.43 -58.24 33.48
CA ILE A 940 -20.44 -57.19 33.22
C ILE A 940 -20.50 -56.86 31.73
N SER A 941 -19.38 -56.98 31.02
CA SER A 941 -19.28 -56.80 29.57
C SER A 941 -18.18 -57.70 29.03
N SER A 942 -18.52 -58.65 28.18
CA SER A 942 -17.81 -58.87 26.91
C SER A 942 -18.51 -59.98 26.13
N THR A 943 -19.28 -59.57 25.11
CA THR A 943 -19.44 -60.40 23.91
C THR A 943 -18.28 -60.19 22.93
N SER A 944 -17.40 -59.24 23.23
CA SER A 944 -16.18 -58.97 22.49
C SER A 944 -15.09 -59.99 22.80
N VAL A 945 -14.19 -60.19 21.82
CA VAL A 945 -13.11 -61.16 21.88
C VAL A 945 -11.85 -60.48 21.38
N ASP A 946 -10.85 -60.37 22.26
CA ASP A 946 -9.57 -59.78 21.91
C ASP A 946 -8.66 -60.81 21.25
N THR A 947 -7.82 -60.34 20.34
CA THR A 947 -6.92 -61.13 19.52
C THR A 947 -5.47 -60.75 19.81
N VAL A 948 -4.75 -61.63 20.48
CA VAL A 948 -3.30 -61.48 20.68
C VAL A 948 -2.53 -62.10 19.50
N LYS A 949 -1.65 -61.31 18.89
CA LYS A 949 -0.72 -61.69 17.82
C LYS A 949 0.73 -61.71 18.32
N ASN A 950 1.61 -62.35 17.55
CA ASN A 950 3.06 -62.56 17.78
C ASN A 950 3.54 -63.04 19.17
N PHE A 951 2.66 -63.51 20.05
CA PHE A 951 3.02 -64.01 21.38
C PHE A 951 4.03 -65.17 21.40
N ASN A 952 5.21 -64.92 21.95
CA ASN A 952 6.25 -65.87 22.32
C ASN A 952 6.17 -66.24 23.80
N LYS A 953 5.54 -67.39 24.09
CA LYS A 953 5.39 -67.95 25.44
C LYS A 953 6.65 -68.11 26.32
N ASN A 954 7.87 -67.98 25.77
CA ASN A 954 9.11 -68.10 26.54
C ASN A 954 9.67 -66.73 26.98
N GLU A 955 9.24 -65.66 26.34
CA GLU A 955 9.73 -64.29 26.52
C GLU A 955 8.59 -63.41 27.07
N ASP A 956 7.40 -63.51 26.47
CA ASP A 956 6.25 -62.67 26.78
C ASP A 956 5.40 -63.18 27.95
N LYS A 957 4.60 -62.29 28.53
CA LYS A 957 3.66 -62.57 29.62
C LYS A 957 2.27 -62.00 29.34
N ILE A 958 1.24 -62.77 29.67
CA ILE A 958 -0.14 -62.26 29.75
C ILE A 958 -0.54 -62.14 31.22
N ILE A 959 -1.07 -60.97 31.60
CA ILE A 959 -1.66 -60.69 32.90
C ILE A 959 -3.15 -60.47 32.72
N LEU A 960 -3.96 -61.22 33.47
CA LEU A 960 -5.41 -60.99 33.51
C LEU A 960 -5.73 -60.09 34.70
N LYS A 961 -6.16 -58.85 34.42
CA LYS A 961 -6.52 -57.85 35.44
C LYS A 961 -8.04 -57.79 35.58
N VAL A 962 -8.52 -58.18 36.75
CA VAL A 962 -9.96 -58.26 37.03
C VAL A 962 -10.37 -57.14 37.98
N SER A 963 -11.21 -56.22 37.52
CA SER A 963 -11.67 -55.05 38.28
C SER A 963 -13.10 -55.23 38.80
N TYR A 964 -13.33 -54.94 40.09
CA TYR A 964 -14.64 -55.06 40.75
C TYR A 964 -15.25 -53.68 41.00
N LYS A 965 -16.47 -53.45 40.50
CA LYS A 965 -17.16 -52.15 40.55
C LYS A 965 -17.66 -51.71 41.95
N ALA A 966 -17.49 -52.53 42.99
CA ALA A 966 -17.91 -52.22 44.37
C ALA A 966 -16.90 -52.74 45.42
N PRO A 967 -16.72 -52.06 46.57
CA PRO A 967 -15.76 -52.47 47.60
C PRO A 967 -16.14 -53.83 48.19
N ILE A 968 -15.37 -54.85 47.87
CA ILE A 968 -15.52 -56.20 48.43
C ILE A 968 -14.75 -56.28 49.75
N SER A 969 -15.32 -56.99 50.73
CA SER A 969 -14.62 -57.20 51.99
C SER A 969 -13.50 -58.24 51.81
N PHE A 970 -12.42 -58.13 52.60
CA PHE A 970 -11.30 -59.08 52.59
C PHE A 970 -11.75 -60.55 52.83
N ALA A 971 -12.93 -60.76 53.43
CA ALA A 971 -13.51 -62.08 53.64
C ALA A 971 -14.07 -62.72 52.36
N ASP A 972 -14.46 -61.93 51.37
CA ASP A 972 -15.04 -62.41 50.10
C ASP A 972 -13.95 -62.81 49.11
N ILE A 973 -12.82 -62.08 49.10
CA ILE A 973 -11.60 -62.41 48.33
C ILE A 973 -11.06 -63.80 48.71
N GLN A 974 -11.07 -64.13 50.01
CA GLN A 974 -10.55 -65.40 50.51
C GLN A 974 -11.40 -66.61 50.11
N ASN A 975 -12.71 -66.43 49.91
CA ASN A 975 -13.61 -67.51 49.51
C ASN A 975 -13.55 -67.81 48.01
N ASN A 976 -13.29 -66.81 47.16
CA ASN A 976 -13.21 -66.99 45.71
C ASN A 976 -11.85 -67.52 45.23
N MET A 977 -10.74 -67.19 45.90
CA MET A 977 -9.43 -67.77 45.57
C MET A 977 -9.34 -69.30 45.80
N MET A 978 -10.24 -69.90 46.59
CA MET A 978 -10.27 -71.36 46.77
C MET A 978 -11.15 -72.11 45.75
N GLN A 979 -11.94 -71.42 44.92
CA GLN A 979 -12.81 -72.09 43.93
C GLN A 979 -12.22 -72.16 42.51
N ASN A 980 -11.33 -71.25 42.11
CA ASN A 980 -10.80 -71.17 40.74
C ASN A 980 -9.33 -71.63 40.60
N ALA A 981 -8.95 -72.69 41.32
CA ALA A 981 -7.71 -73.42 41.03
C ALA A 981 -7.99 -74.54 40.01
N ASN A 982 -8.12 -74.17 38.74
CA ASN A 982 -7.92 -75.05 37.57
C ASN A 982 -7.72 -74.24 36.30
#